data_AF-A0A0W8E9M8-F1
#
_entry.id   AF-A0A0W8E9M8-F1
#
_cell.length_a   1.000
_cell.length_b   1.000
_cell.length_c   1.000
_cell.angle_alpha   90.00
_cell.angle_beta   90.00
_cell.angle_gamma   90.00
#
_symmetry.space_group_name_H-M   'P 1'
#
loop_
_entity.id
_entity.type
_entity.pdbx_description
1 polymer ?
#
loop_
_entity_poly.entity_id
_entity_poly.type
_entity_poly.pdbx_seq_one_letter_code
_entity_poly.pdbx_strand_id
1 'polypeptide(L)'
;MDIKQLEMGGLKTMERIEVYPYHRMKEAPARRWLEKKRELIKSIKQSKPGQWIPYQVNLAQVWKVLLTTEVLVLSVMSFIMARASVLGELLPFMFAFTAAFSRKRPVTGIAMAAGAAAGLIGSSTGINIYVNIITLIVLVSLINHIKLPTDKYWWGIPFICVATIFLVKSLFQLKSGISFYGEMVVIFESLIAGILTFVFMVASDTIKKRKALSLFALEDVAAFLIIGIGLIMGINGLELAGLSLSSILCRLGILAAAFLWGPGQATMVGVMVGLTPSITSSQFTLSVGLYTISGLLAGLFRNLGKLGIIIGFMLGTMAFSLFIPETHQTVLGIWETAIACLVFFFLPESFNNTVSRVPALTILANREGSLPMAADCLKTEAIGRIRGFARVFDEIAGTLEGPGKKSSMGQETSYLNYLYDEISSGFCHQCLHYEKCWEKYCYKTSKEILDLFTIAEKAGSIAYEDCSPDFRRSCLYSRDIVNLINYLFASLRLNEYWKNRLDESCSMITRQIQGISRVIENLADDYDDNTVIDYTLKEKIKKDLKKMNIKLIDVTPIKTASAQLYVKIIMNSCSDGQYCENHVVPAVSAALGEKVEVSDKNCPCFMGKGNCEFVLSRACTYKVTTGVAQIGKETVCGDNYTIASLQESKELIALSDGMGVGEEACAQSRSAVRMLETLLEAGFDKSVALNTINSTLLLRSSRENFATLDIAMIDLFSAEVDFIKTGSVPSFLKRGSQVEVISASSLPIGIVENMDIFTDSRRMIARDLLVMISDGVLDLSTSNPNEDSTAWIQELLKMVESKNPQLIAEMIVNRALSMCRGKPHDDMTVICTYLDLNL
;
A
#
# COMPACT_ATOMS: atom_id res chain seq x y z
N MET A 1 44.10 -30.09 -55.11
CA MET A 1 44.81 -29.09 -54.29
C MET A 1 43.82 -28.00 -53.93
N ASP A 2 43.56 -27.60 -52.70
CA ASP A 2 43.52 -28.23 -51.39
C ASP A 2 42.88 -27.18 -50.46
N ILE A 3 42.13 -27.64 -49.45
CA ILE A 3 41.87 -26.97 -48.15
C ILE A 3 40.74 -25.90 -48.05
N LYS A 4 39.57 -26.42 -47.64
CA LYS A 4 38.68 -26.03 -46.51
C LYS A 4 38.90 -24.69 -45.79
N GLN A 5 37.85 -23.86 -45.75
CA GLN A 5 37.19 -23.37 -44.51
C GLN A 5 35.88 -22.63 -44.87
N LEU A 6 34.76 -23.09 -44.30
CA LEU A 6 33.41 -22.52 -44.42
C LEU A 6 32.98 -22.08 -43.02
N GLU A 7 32.69 -20.79 -42.87
CA GLU A 7 32.17 -20.16 -41.66
C GLU A 7 30.64 -20.15 -41.64
N MET A 8 30.11 -20.44 -40.44
CA MET A 8 28.98 -19.79 -39.72
C MET A 8 27.61 -19.61 -40.43
N GLY A 9 26.47 -19.87 -39.80
CA GLY A 9 26.18 -20.22 -38.42
C GLY A 9 24.66 -20.37 -38.25
N GLY A 10 24.25 -21.28 -37.36
CA GLY A 10 22.86 -21.53 -37.04
C GLY A 10 22.71 -22.11 -35.63
N LEU A 11 21.84 -21.45 -34.85
CA LEU A 11 21.11 -21.88 -33.66
C LEU A 11 21.88 -22.47 -32.46
N LYS A 12 21.71 -21.80 -31.30
CA LYS A 12 21.45 -22.48 -30.03
C LYS A 12 20.75 -21.56 -29.01
N THR A 13 19.54 -21.98 -28.68
CA THR A 13 18.79 -21.75 -27.43
C THR A 13 19.66 -21.96 -26.19
N MET A 14 19.60 -21.05 -25.22
CA MET A 14 19.69 -21.41 -23.80
C MET A 14 19.07 -20.32 -22.91
N GLU A 15 18.20 -20.80 -22.02
CA GLU A 15 17.58 -20.13 -20.89
C GLU A 15 18.63 -19.41 -20.01
N ARG A 16 18.37 -18.14 -19.69
CA ARG A 16 19.08 -17.43 -18.62
C ARG A 16 18.26 -17.50 -17.34
N ILE A 17 18.75 -18.33 -16.43
CA ILE A 17 18.45 -18.34 -15.01
C ILE A 17 19.09 -17.08 -14.39
N GLU A 18 18.31 -16.33 -13.63
CA GLU A 18 18.73 -15.11 -12.94
C GLU A 18 19.78 -15.39 -11.86
N VAL A 19 20.80 -14.54 -11.87
CA VAL A 19 21.99 -14.58 -11.02
C VAL A 19 21.80 -13.65 -9.83
N TYR A 20 21.83 -14.20 -8.61
CA TYR A 20 22.07 -13.44 -7.37
C TYR A 20 23.59 -13.13 -7.24
N PRO A 21 24.00 -11.89 -6.93
CA PRO A 21 25.41 -11.58 -6.75
C PRO A 21 25.84 -11.84 -5.29
N TYR A 22 26.63 -12.89 -5.08
CA TYR A 22 27.47 -13.02 -3.89
C TYR A 22 28.91 -12.57 -4.24
N HIS A 23 29.35 -11.47 -3.62
CA HIS A 23 30.72 -10.98 -3.74
C HIS A 23 31.71 -12.00 -3.14
N ARG A 24 32.57 -12.57 -3.99
CA ARG A 24 33.68 -13.45 -3.60
C ARG A 24 34.88 -12.59 -3.19
N MET A 25 35.29 -12.66 -1.92
CA MET A 25 36.61 -12.17 -1.48
C MET A 25 37.72 -13.10 -1.99
N LYS A 26 38.77 -12.49 -2.52
CA LYS A 26 39.99 -13.12 -3.05
C LYS A 26 40.76 -13.88 -1.95
N GLU A 27 41.27 -15.06 -2.30
CA GLU A 27 42.27 -15.81 -1.54
C GLU A 27 43.62 -15.08 -1.51
N ALA A 28 44.28 -15.11 -0.35
CA ALA A 28 45.71 -14.81 -0.17
C ALA A 28 46.31 -15.79 0.87
N PRO A 29 47.62 -16.13 0.78
CA PRO A 29 48.10 -17.48 1.07
C PRO A 29 48.53 -17.75 2.52
N ALA A 30 48.63 -19.06 2.81
CA ALA A 30 48.87 -19.75 4.08
C ALA A 30 50.22 -19.48 4.79
N ARG A 31 50.57 -18.22 5.08
CA ARG A 31 51.78 -17.89 5.90
C ARG A 31 51.49 -17.32 7.30
N ARG A 32 50.26 -16.90 7.62
CA ARG A 32 49.91 -16.28 8.92
C ARG A 32 49.72 -17.24 10.11
N TRP A 33 49.59 -18.55 9.87
CA TRP A 33 49.29 -19.51 10.94
C TRP A 33 50.53 -19.93 11.77
N LEU A 34 51.72 -19.87 11.17
CA LEU A 34 52.98 -20.24 11.83
C LEU A 34 53.55 -19.13 12.74
N GLU A 35 53.28 -17.85 12.45
CA GLU A 35 53.73 -16.73 13.29
C GLU A 35 52.88 -16.57 14.56
N LYS A 36 51.55 -16.76 14.47
CA LYS A 36 50.63 -16.67 15.63
C LYS A 36 50.89 -17.74 16.69
N LYS A 37 51.38 -18.93 16.29
CA LYS A 37 51.72 -20.02 17.23
C LYS A 37 53.00 -19.72 18.02
N ARG A 38 53.94 -18.94 17.46
CA ARG A 38 55.18 -18.53 18.15
C ARG A 38 54.95 -17.40 19.16
N GLU A 39 53.99 -16.50 18.92
CA GLU A 39 53.60 -15.47 19.90
C GLU A 39 52.81 -16.04 21.08
N LEU A 40 51.92 -17.01 20.83
CA LEU A 40 51.15 -17.68 21.88
C LEU A 40 52.05 -18.44 22.87
N ILE A 41 53.10 -19.11 22.39
CA ILE A 41 54.05 -19.85 23.25
C ILE A 41 54.96 -18.89 24.05
N LYS A 42 55.21 -17.67 23.56
CA LYS A 42 55.92 -16.63 24.34
C LYS A 42 55.05 -16.03 25.45
N SER A 43 53.73 -15.89 25.25
CA SER A 43 52.82 -15.35 26.29
C SER A 43 52.61 -16.29 27.47
N ILE A 44 52.78 -17.60 27.27
CA ILE A 44 52.58 -18.61 28.33
C ILE A 44 53.78 -18.71 29.29
N LYS A 45 54.94 -18.10 28.96
CA LYS A 45 56.15 -18.12 29.80
C LYS A 45 56.29 -16.93 30.78
N GLN A 46 55.27 -16.07 30.92
CA GLN A 46 55.35 -14.84 31.73
C GLN A 46 54.26 -14.65 32.80
N SER A 47 53.58 -15.71 33.26
CA SER A 47 52.75 -15.62 34.47
C SER A 47 53.51 -16.16 35.69
N LYS A 48 54.05 -15.24 36.51
CA LYS A 48 54.58 -15.53 37.85
C LYS A 48 53.45 -16.10 38.75
N PRO A 49 53.72 -17.08 39.62
CA PRO A 49 52.74 -17.56 40.59
C PRO A 49 52.77 -16.68 41.85
N GLY A 50 51.58 -16.41 42.41
CA GLY A 50 51.43 -15.97 43.80
C GLY A 50 51.11 -14.49 44.01
N GLN A 51 49.82 -14.20 44.25
CA GLN A 51 49.37 -13.25 45.26
C GLN A 51 47.88 -13.48 45.56
N TRP A 52 47.61 -14.13 46.69
CA TRP A 52 46.28 -14.22 47.29
C TRP A 52 46.00 -12.89 48.00
N ILE A 53 45.07 -12.10 47.48
CA ILE A 53 44.55 -10.91 48.17
C ILE A 53 43.24 -11.33 48.85
N PRO A 54 43.10 -11.24 50.19
CA PRO A 54 41.84 -11.52 50.85
C PRO A 54 40.89 -10.34 50.61
N TYR A 55 39.77 -10.59 49.94
CA TYR A 55 38.71 -9.61 49.77
C TYR A 55 37.96 -9.50 51.11
N GLN A 56 38.26 -8.47 51.91
CA GLN A 56 37.45 -8.12 53.07
C GLN A 56 36.06 -7.68 52.57
N VAL A 57 35.09 -8.58 52.66
CA VAL A 57 33.70 -8.28 52.31
C VAL A 57 33.12 -7.41 53.42
N ASN A 58 32.85 -6.15 53.10
CA ASN A 58 32.22 -5.20 54.01
C ASN A 58 30.77 -5.64 54.25
N LEU A 59 30.49 -6.32 55.37
CA LEU A 59 29.17 -6.92 55.64
C LEU A 59 28.04 -5.90 55.47
N ALA A 60 28.19 -4.68 56.00
CA ALA A 60 27.16 -3.63 55.91
C ALA A 60 26.75 -3.28 54.46
N GLN A 61 27.66 -3.42 53.50
CA GLN A 61 27.40 -3.14 52.08
C GLN A 61 26.69 -4.32 51.39
N VAL A 62 26.98 -5.55 51.82
CA VAL A 62 26.25 -6.76 51.40
C VAL A 62 24.81 -6.72 51.90
N TRP A 63 24.59 -6.35 53.17
CA TRP A 63 23.24 -6.23 53.75
C TRP A 63 22.38 -5.17 53.03
N LYS A 64 22.95 -4.03 52.62
CA LYS A 64 22.25 -3.02 51.82
C LYS A 64 21.84 -3.51 50.43
N VAL A 65 22.70 -4.31 49.77
CA VAL A 65 22.37 -4.91 48.46
C VAL A 65 21.32 -6.02 48.62
N LEU A 66 21.38 -6.80 49.70
CA LEU A 66 20.40 -7.85 50.01
C LEU A 66 18.99 -7.30 50.24
N LEU A 67 18.87 -6.10 50.82
CA LEU A 67 17.58 -5.42 51.06
C LEU A 67 17.03 -4.65 49.85
N THR A 68 17.67 -4.71 48.68
CA THR A 68 17.08 -4.12 47.47
C THR A 68 15.81 -4.88 47.07
N THR A 69 14.77 -4.14 46.66
CA THR A 69 13.46 -4.71 46.31
C THR A 69 13.55 -5.76 45.20
N GLU A 70 14.43 -5.58 44.22
CA GLU A 70 14.68 -6.55 43.14
C GLU A 70 15.23 -7.89 43.68
N VAL A 71 16.20 -7.86 44.59
CA VAL A 71 16.82 -9.06 45.16
C VAL A 71 15.86 -9.79 46.08
N LEU A 72 15.07 -9.06 46.86
CA LEU A 72 14.05 -9.63 47.73
C LEU A 72 12.98 -10.36 46.91
N VAL A 73 12.46 -9.75 45.84
CA VAL A 73 11.51 -10.40 44.93
C VAL A 73 12.10 -11.67 44.32
N LEU A 74 13.33 -11.62 43.78
CA LEU A 74 13.99 -12.80 43.19
C LEU A 74 14.22 -13.90 44.22
N SER A 75 14.55 -13.57 45.47
CA SER A 75 14.74 -14.54 46.55
C SER A 75 13.43 -15.23 46.95
N VAL A 76 12.31 -14.49 47.00
CA VAL A 76 10.98 -15.04 47.27
C VAL A 76 10.53 -15.96 46.13
N MET A 77 10.76 -15.56 44.88
CA MET A 77 10.48 -16.41 43.72
C MET A 77 11.31 -17.70 43.75
N SER A 78 12.57 -17.61 44.15
CA SER A 78 13.46 -18.77 44.32
C SER A 78 13.01 -19.70 45.46
N PHE A 79 12.46 -19.16 46.55
CA PHE A 79 11.85 -19.93 47.63
C PHE A 79 10.63 -20.73 47.15
N ILE A 80 9.74 -20.09 46.39
CA ILE A 80 8.54 -20.74 45.82
C ILE A 80 8.96 -21.84 44.84
N MET A 81 9.89 -21.54 43.92
CA MET A 81 10.36 -22.52 42.93
C MET A 81 11.07 -23.73 43.53
N ALA A 82 11.67 -23.60 44.73
CA ALA A 82 12.26 -24.74 45.45
C ALA A 82 11.23 -25.75 45.97
N ARG A 83 9.94 -25.37 46.01
CA ARG A 83 8.84 -26.27 46.36
C ARG A 83 8.16 -26.91 45.13
N ALA A 84 8.51 -26.47 43.93
CA ALA A 84 7.92 -26.96 42.68
C ALA A 84 8.52 -28.34 42.30
N SER A 85 7.91 -29.41 42.79
CA SER A 85 8.28 -30.78 42.43
C SER A 85 7.51 -31.31 41.22
N VAL A 86 8.22 -31.98 40.32
CA VAL A 86 7.67 -32.73 39.18
C VAL A 86 7.68 -34.20 39.56
N LEU A 87 6.54 -34.90 39.43
CA LEU A 87 6.38 -36.32 39.83
C LEU A 87 6.77 -36.62 41.30
N GLY A 88 6.73 -35.61 42.17
CA GLY A 88 7.06 -35.75 43.60
C GLY A 88 8.55 -35.76 43.95
N GLU A 89 9.45 -36.06 43.01
CA GLU A 89 10.89 -36.21 43.30
C GLU A 89 11.82 -35.25 42.54
N LEU A 90 11.44 -34.77 41.35
CA LEU A 90 12.30 -33.95 40.49
C LEU A 90 12.15 -32.45 40.83
N LEU A 91 13.24 -31.73 41.07
CA LEU A 91 13.23 -30.29 41.42
C LEU A 91 14.01 -29.41 40.41
N PRO A 92 13.67 -29.42 39.11
CA PRO A 92 14.47 -28.74 38.09
C PRO A 92 14.35 -27.21 38.10
N PHE A 93 13.23 -26.65 38.56
CA PHE A 93 12.93 -25.22 38.48
C PHE A 93 13.88 -24.36 39.31
N MET A 94 14.23 -24.81 40.52
CA MET A 94 15.09 -24.05 41.42
C MET A 94 16.51 -23.88 40.89
N PHE A 95 17.09 -24.95 40.33
CA PHE A 95 18.44 -24.90 39.75
C PHE A 95 18.46 -24.05 38.48
N ALA A 96 17.44 -24.19 37.63
CA ALA A 96 17.31 -23.40 36.41
C ALA A 96 17.16 -21.89 36.70
N PHE A 97 16.30 -21.53 37.65
CA PHE A 97 16.04 -20.14 38.00
C PHE A 97 17.25 -19.47 38.64
N THR A 98 17.89 -20.15 39.59
CA THR A 98 19.13 -19.66 40.22
C THR A 98 20.26 -19.52 39.20
N ALA A 99 20.40 -20.46 38.26
CA ALA A 99 21.42 -20.38 37.21
C ALA A 99 21.22 -19.19 36.26
N ALA A 100 19.99 -18.90 35.84
CA ALA A 100 19.69 -17.83 34.89
C ALA A 100 19.82 -16.41 35.49
N PHE A 101 19.45 -16.22 36.77
CA PHE A 101 19.38 -14.90 37.41
C PHE A 101 20.60 -14.55 38.28
N SER A 102 21.42 -15.52 38.72
CA SER A 102 22.63 -15.27 39.51
C SER A 102 23.83 -14.73 38.72
N ARG A 103 23.74 -14.72 37.38
CA ARG A 103 24.84 -14.38 36.47
C ARG A 103 25.45 -13.00 36.75
N LYS A 104 26.78 -12.97 36.97
CA LYS A 104 27.59 -11.74 37.20
C LYS A 104 27.14 -10.92 38.42
N ARG A 105 26.36 -11.51 39.32
CA ARG A 105 25.83 -10.87 40.52
C ARG A 105 25.98 -11.84 41.71
N PRO A 106 27.17 -11.95 42.32
CA PRO A 106 27.45 -12.97 43.34
C PRO A 106 26.56 -12.79 44.58
N VAL A 107 26.29 -11.56 44.99
CA VAL A 107 25.43 -11.26 46.15
C VAL A 107 23.97 -11.69 45.90
N THR A 108 23.44 -11.48 44.70
CA THR A 108 22.07 -11.90 44.37
C THR A 108 21.97 -13.41 44.24
N GLY A 109 23.00 -14.07 43.70
CA GLY A 109 23.10 -15.52 43.68
C GLY A 109 23.07 -16.15 45.07
N ILE A 110 23.80 -15.58 46.03
CA ILE A 110 23.79 -16.05 47.44
C ILE A 110 22.41 -15.83 48.08
N ALA A 111 21.77 -14.68 47.85
CA ALA A 111 20.44 -14.41 48.39
C ALA A 111 19.37 -15.36 47.81
N MET A 112 19.42 -15.64 46.52
CA MET A 112 18.54 -16.62 45.87
C MET A 112 18.80 -18.03 46.39
N ALA A 113 20.07 -18.40 46.61
CA ALA A 113 20.45 -19.68 47.20
C ALA A 113 19.88 -19.87 48.61
N ALA A 114 19.95 -18.83 49.44
CA ALA A 114 19.36 -18.83 50.77
C ALA A 114 17.83 -18.98 50.71
N GLY A 115 17.16 -18.26 49.80
CA GLY A 115 15.72 -18.40 49.57
C GLY A 115 15.33 -19.81 49.13
N ALA A 116 16.07 -20.40 48.17
CA ALA A 116 15.85 -21.76 47.70
C ALA A 116 16.08 -22.80 48.80
N ALA A 117 17.14 -22.65 49.60
CA ALA A 117 17.41 -23.54 50.73
C ALA A 117 16.30 -23.50 51.78
N ALA A 118 15.77 -22.31 52.09
CA ALA A 118 14.62 -22.16 52.98
C ALA A 118 13.36 -22.86 52.42
N GLY A 119 13.15 -22.84 51.10
CA GLY A 119 12.04 -23.53 50.44
C GLY A 119 12.16 -25.05 50.52
N LEU A 120 13.37 -25.59 50.30
CA LEU A 120 13.66 -27.02 50.39
C LEU A 120 13.44 -27.62 51.76
N ILE A 121 13.75 -26.87 52.83
CA ILE A 121 13.55 -27.29 54.22
C ILE A 121 12.05 -27.52 54.50
N GLY A 122 11.17 -26.79 53.83
CA GLY A 122 9.73 -26.93 53.98
C GLY A 122 9.08 -28.02 53.13
N SER A 123 9.75 -28.52 52.08
CA SER A 123 9.15 -29.45 51.10
C SER A 123 9.76 -30.85 51.07
N SER A 124 11.03 -31.01 51.44
CA SER A 124 11.76 -32.27 51.31
C SER A 124 12.25 -32.79 52.66
N THR A 125 12.30 -34.11 52.82
CA THR A 125 12.73 -34.78 54.05
C THR A 125 13.96 -35.66 53.81
N GLY A 126 14.86 -35.74 54.79
CA GLY A 126 15.99 -36.68 54.78
C GLY A 126 17.29 -36.16 54.11
N ILE A 127 18.14 -37.09 53.66
CA ILE A 127 19.48 -36.81 53.11
C ILE A 127 19.43 -35.93 51.84
N ASN A 128 18.32 -35.96 51.10
CA ASN A 128 18.11 -35.21 49.87
C ASN A 128 18.19 -33.68 50.06
N ILE A 129 17.84 -33.16 51.24
CA ILE A 129 17.96 -31.72 51.56
C ILE A 129 19.43 -31.29 51.43
N TYR A 130 20.33 -32.04 52.07
CA TYR A 130 21.76 -31.71 52.08
C TYR A 130 22.37 -31.80 50.68
N VAL A 131 22.00 -32.82 49.90
CA VAL A 131 22.46 -32.98 48.51
C VAL A 131 21.98 -31.80 47.63
N ASN A 132 20.71 -31.39 47.78
CA ASN A 132 20.15 -30.26 47.03
C ASN A 132 20.73 -28.90 47.45
N ILE A 133 21.09 -28.71 48.71
CA ILE A 133 21.75 -27.47 49.16
C ILE A 133 23.21 -27.43 48.66
N ILE A 134 23.95 -28.54 48.74
CA ILE A 134 25.34 -28.61 48.27
C ILE A 134 25.42 -28.38 46.76
N THR A 135 24.55 -29.04 45.98
CA THR A 135 24.44 -28.82 44.52
C THR A 135 24.21 -27.34 44.19
N LEU A 136 23.33 -26.66 44.93
CA LEU A 136 23.01 -25.26 44.71
C LEU A 136 24.18 -24.32 45.04
N ILE A 137 24.89 -24.56 46.14
CA ILE A 137 26.09 -23.80 46.51
C ILE A 137 27.18 -23.95 45.44
N VAL A 138 27.41 -25.18 44.98
CA VAL A 138 28.40 -25.47 43.91
C VAL A 138 27.99 -24.78 42.61
N LEU A 139 26.72 -24.82 42.23
CA LEU A 139 26.20 -24.19 41.02
C LEU A 139 26.40 -22.67 41.03
N VAL A 140 26.00 -21.99 42.11
CA VAL A 140 26.15 -20.54 42.25
C VAL A 140 27.63 -20.12 42.27
N SER A 141 28.50 -20.93 42.88
CA SER A 141 29.94 -20.71 42.88
C SER A 141 30.53 -20.82 41.47
N LEU A 142 30.23 -21.91 40.74
CA LEU A 142 30.75 -22.15 39.39
C LEU A 142 30.30 -21.08 38.40
N ILE A 143 29.02 -20.68 38.42
CA ILE A 143 28.48 -19.66 37.51
C ILE A 143 29.14 -18.29 37.71
N ASN A 144 29.54 -17.96 38.94
CA ASN A 144 30.16 -16.67 39.25
C ASN A 144 31.69 -16.67 39.08
N HIS A 145 32.35 -17.83 39.25
CA HIS A 145 33.80 -17.94 39.09
C HIS A 145 34.27 -18.22 37.66
N ILE A 146 33.49 -18.96 36.86
CA ILE A 146 33.87 -19.30 35.48
C ILE A 146 33.63 -18.11 34.54
N LYS A 147 34.70 -17.49 34.04
CA LYS A 147 34.64 -16.43 33.03
C LYS A 147 34.44 -17.03 31.64
N LEU A 148 33.18 -17.24 31.23
CA LEU A 148 32.85 -17.61 29.84
C LEU A 148 32.93 -16.37 28.92
N PRO A 149 33.38 -16.53 27.65
CA PRO A 149 33.33 -15.47 26.63
C PRO A 149 31.88 -15.16 26.22
N THR A 150 31.63 -13.91 25.77
CA THR A 150 30.28 -13.38 25.49
C THR A 150 29.44 -14.20 24.53
N ASP A 151 30.07 -14.74 23.51
CA ASP A 151 29.37 -15.40 22.40
C ASP A 151 28.97 -16.84 22.76
N LYS A 152 29.55 -17.41 23.83
CA LYS A 152 29.27 -18.79 24.27
C LYS A 152 28.31 -18.88 25.45
N TYR A 153 27.83 -17.75 25.98
CA TYR A 153 26.97 -17.77 27.18
C TYR A 153 25.65 -18.51 26.97
N TRP A 154 25.07 -18.43 25.77
CA TRP A 154 23.73 -18.97 25.50
C TRP A 154 23.66 -20.49 25.69
N TRP A 155 24.74 -21.22 25.41
CA TRP A 155 24.83 -22.67 25.64
C TRP A 155 25.71 -23.05 26.84
N GLY A 156 26.66 -22.20 27.23
CA GLY A 156 27.59 -22.50 28.33
C GLY A 156 26.93 -22.58 29.71
N ILE A 157 25.94 -21.73 30.01
CA ILE A 157 25.27 -21.74 31.33
C ILE A 157 24.35 -22.95 31.51
N PRO A 158 23.46 -23.29 30.55
CA PRO A 158 22.71 -24.55 30.60
C PRO A 158 23.61 -25.78 30.78
N PHE A 159 24.74 -25.83 30.07
CA PHE A 159 25.68 -26.94 30.19
C PHE A 159 26.32 -27.04 31.58
N ILE A 160 26.73 -25.91 32.17
CA ILE A 160 27.24 -25.88 33.56
C ILE A 160 26.16 -26.37 34.54
N CYS A 161 24.89 -25.98 34.33
CA CYS A 161 23.78 -26.41 35.17
C CYS A 161 23.61 -27.95 35.13
N VAL A 162 23.51 -28.52 33.93
CA VAL A 162 23.41 -29.98 33.72
C VAL A 162 24.59 -30.71 34.35
N ALA A 163 25.82 -30.29 34.03
CA ALA A 163 27.03 -30.95 34.51
C ALA A 163 27.15 -30.89 36.04
N THR A 164 26.75 -29.78 36.67
CA THR A 164 26.82 -29.62 38.13
C THR A 164 25.82 -30.53 38.83
N ILE A 165 24.56 -30.54 38.38
CA ILE A 165 23.51 -31.38 38.96
C ILE A 165 23.89 -32.86 38.82
N PHE A 166 24.28 -33.27 37.61
CA PHE A 166 24.66 -34.66 37.31
C PHE A 166 25.85 -35.12 38.16
N LEU A 167 26.97 -34.38 38.14
CA LEU A 167 28.19 -34.78 38.86
C LEU A 167 27.98 -34.84 40.37
N VAL A 168 27.38 -33.80 40.97
CA VAL A 168 27.23 -33.75 42.43
C VAL A 168 26.23 -34.80 42.90
N LYS A 169 25.06 -34.94 42.26
CA LYS A 169 24.05 -35.92 42.70
C LYS A 169 24.49 -37.37 42.44
N SER A 170 25.12 -37.66 41.30
CA SER A 170 25.63 -39.01 40.98
C SER A 170 26.76 -39.43 41.95
N LEU A 171 27.65 -38.50 42.35
CA LEU A 171 28.67 -38.75 43.38
C LEU A 171 28.08 -39.09 44.76
N PHE A 172 27.00 -38.41 45.16
CA PHE A 172 26.30 -38.73 46.40
C PHE A 172 25.59 -40.08 46.33
N GLN A 173 25.00 -40.43 45.18
CA GLN A 173 24.37 -41.76 44.99
C GLN A 173 25.39 -42.90 45.03
N LEU A 174 26.60 -42.70 44.49
CA LEU A 174 27.67 -43.70 44.57
C LEU A 174 28.02 -44.07 46.02
N LYS A 175 27.86 -43.11 46.95
CA LYS A 175 28.13 -43.31 48.39
C LYS A 175 26.96 -43.96 49.14
N SER A 176 25.72 -43.71 48.72
CA SER A 176 24.51 -44.27 49.34
C SER A 176 24.07 -45.63 48.77
N GLY A 177 24.69 -46.06 47.66
CA GLY A 177 24.33 -47.27 46.90
C GLY A 177 23.70 -46.89 45.56
N ILE A 178 24.19 -47.50 44.48
CA ILE A 178 23.75 -47.21 43.10
C ILE A 178 22.38 -47.86 42.87
N SER A 179 21.35 -47.03 42.70
CA SER A 179 20.04 -47.46 42.21
C SER A 179 19.87 -47.00 40.76
N PHE A 180 19.51 -47.92 39.87
CA PHE A 180 19.26 -47.59 38.46
C PHE A 180 18.16 -46.52 38.31
N TYR A 181 17.12 -46.61 39.14
CA TYR A 181 16.05 -45.62 39.18
C TYR A 181 16.57 -44.24 39.64
N GLY A 182 17.38 -44.23 40.70
CA GLY A 182 17.96 -42.99 41.23
C GLY A 182 18.83 -42.26 40.20
N GLU A 183 19.64 -42.99 39.43
CA GLU A 183 20.47 -42.39 38.40
C GLU A 183 19.61 -41.84 37.24
N MET A 184 18.55 -42.54 36.86
CA MET A 184 17.60 -42.03 35.87
C MET A 184 16.94 -40.72 36.33
N VAL A 185 16.51 -40.63 37.58
CA VAL A 185 15.95 -39.40 38.16
C VAL A 185 16.95 -38.24 38.07
N VAL A 186 18.21 -38.46 38.40
CA VAL A 186 19.27 -37.44 38.30
C VAL A 186 19.51 -37.00 36.85
N ILE A 187 19.55 -37.95 35.91
CA ILE A 187 19.70 -37.64 34.48
C ILE A 187 18.54 -36.77 33.99
N PHE A 188 17.30 -37.16 34.27
CA PHE A 188 16.12 -36.40 33.86
C PHE A 188 16.07 -35.01 34.51
N GLU A 189 16.36 -34.91 35.81
CA GLU A 189 16.39 -33.62 36.53
C GLU A 189 17.44 -32.67 35.94
N SER A 190 18.65 -33.18 35.66
CA SER A 190 19.72 -32.38 35.09
C SER A 190 19.38 -31.87 33.69
N LEU A 191 18.78 -32.72 32.83
CA LEU A 191 18.40 -32.37 31.47
C LEU A 191 17.27 -31.34 31.45
N ILE A 192 16.22 -31.54 32.25
CA ILE A 192 15.09 -30.60 32.35
C ILE A 192 15.57 -29.26 32.93
N ALA A 193 16.41 -29.27 33.97
CA ALA A 193 16.99 -28.05 34.53
C ALA A 193 17.85 -27.29 33.50
N GLY A 194 18.60 -28.00 32.65
CA GLY A 194 19.36 -27.41 31.55
C GLY A 194 18.47 -26.67 30.55
N ILE A 195 17.42 -27.34 30.06
CA ILE A 195 16.45 -26.74 29.11
C ILE A 195 15.75 -25.53 29.74
N LEU A 196 15.28 -25.64 30.99
CA LEU A 196 14.64 -24.53 31.69
C LEU A 196 15.59 -23.36 31.93
N THR A 197 16.89 -23.62 32.18
CA THR A 197 17.90 -22.57 32.33
C THR A 197 17.97 -21.70 31.08
N PHE A 198 17.94 -22.33 29.91
CA PHE A 198 17.94 -21.63 28.62
C PHE A 198 16.70 -20.74 28.44
N VAL A 199 15.52 -21.26 28.76
CA VAL A 199 14.26 -20.50 28.71
C VAL A 199 14.28 -19.30 29.66
N PHE A 200 14.72 -19.49 30.91
CA PHE A 200 14.79 -18.42 31.90
C PHE A 200 15.86 -17.36 31.58
N MET A 201 16.89 -17.70 30.80
CA MET A 201 17.84 -16.71 30.30
C MET A 201 17.18 -15.71 29.35
N VAL A 202 16.26 -16.14 28.49
CA VAL A 202 15.49 -15.24 27.61
C VAL A 202 14.70 -14.23 28.44
N ALA A 203 13.97 -14.72 29.46
CA ALA A 203 13.25 -13.85 30.39
C ALA A 203 14.17 -12.89 31.17
N SER A 204 15.31 -13.38 31.67
CA SER A 204 16.32 -12.58 32.39
C SER A 204 16.87 -11.43 31.54
N ASP A 205 17.16 -11.68 30.26
CA ASP A 205 17.65 -10.64 29.35
C ASP A 205 16.56 -9.63 28.98
N THR A 206 15.31 -10.07 28.86
CA THR A 206 14.17 -9.17 28.61
C THR A 206 13.86 -8.26 29.80
N ILE A 207 13.95 -8.76 31.03
CA ILE A 207 13.84 -7.95 32.26
C ILE A 207 14.99 -6.93 32.34
N LYS A 208 16.24 -7.33 32.04
CA LYS A 208 17.40 -6.44 32.08
C LYS A 208 17.32 -5.31 31.05
N LYS A 209 16.80 -5.60 29.84
CA LYS A 209 16.63 -4.61 28.78
C LYS A 209 15.40 -3.71 28.98
N ARG A 210 14.55 -3.98 29.97
CA ARG A 210 13.28 -3.28 30.24
C ARG A 210 12.45 -3.08 28.96
N LYS A 211 12.37 -4.13 28.12
CA LYS A 211 11.52 -4.06 26.92
C LYS A 211 10.08 -3.79 27.35
N ALA A 212 9.39 -2.89 26.66
CA ALA A 212 7.96 -2.72 26.85
C ALA A 212 7.23 -4.00 26.44
N LEU A 213 6.15 -4.35 27.16
CA LEU A 213 5.29 -5.51 26.85
C LEU A 213 4.82 -5.53 25.38
N SER A 214 4.74 -4.35 24.74
CA SER A 214 4.36 -4.19 23.34
C SER A 214 5.37 -4.73 22.32
N LEU A 215 6.62 -4.98 22.73
CA LEU A 215 7.68 -5.51 21.87
C LEU A 215 8.05 -6.97 22.20
N PHE A 216 7.22 -7.68 22.97
CA PHE A 216 7.50 -9.07 23.34
C PHE A 216 7.35 -9.96 22.11
N ALA A 217 8.41 -10.70 21.77
CA ALA A 217 8.32 -11.78 20.79
C ALA A 217 7.60 -13.00 21.40
N LEU A 218 7.19 -13.96 20.56
CA LEU A 218 6.53 -15.20 21.02
C LEU A 218 7.39 -15.95 22.05
N GLU A 219 8.71 -15.95 21.85
CA GLU A 219 9.72 -16.52 22.75
C GLU A 219 9.73 -15.83 24.13
N ASP A 220 9.59 -14.50 24.16
CA ASP A 220 9.53 -13.74 25.40
C ASP A 220 8.27 -14.12 26.20
N VAL A 221 7.12 -14.21 25.53
CA VAL A 221 5.83 -14.59 26.15
C VAL A 221 5.90 -16.01 26.71
N ALA A 222 6.41 -16.97 25.93
CA ALA A 222 6.57 -18.35 26.36
C ALA A 222 7.49 -18.47 27.58
N ALA A 223 8.60 -17.71 27.61
CA ALA A 223 9.53 -17.74 28.74
C ALA A 223 8.91 -17.22 30.04
N PHE A 224 8.15 -16.11 29.99
CA PHE A 224 7.44 -15.59 31.16
C PHE A 224 6.32 -16.53 31.63
N LEU A 225 5.63 -17.21 30.72
CA LEU A 225 4.61 -18.19 31.08
C LEU A 225 5.22 -19.40 31.80
N ILE A 226 6.36 -19.90 31.35
CA ILE A 226 7.05 -21.02 32.03
C ILE A 226 7.51 -20.63 33.43
N ILE A 227 7.96 -19.38 33.64
CA ILE A 227 8.22 -18.86 35.00
C ILE A 227 6.93 -18.87 35.83
N GLY A 228 5.82 -18.40 35.27
CA GLY A 228 4.51 -18.39 35.93
C GLY A 228 4.05 -19.79 36.35
N ILE A 229 4.20 -20.78 35.48
CA ILE A 229 3.88 -22.20 35.78
C ILE A 229 4.74 -22.71 36.93
N GLY A 230 6.05 -22.45 36.91
CA GLY A 230 6.94 -22.87 37.99
C GLY A 230 6.57 -22.25 39.35
N LEU A 231 6.05 -21.03 39.35
CA LEU A 231 5.54 -20.39 40.58
C LEU A 231 4.23 -21.02 41.06
N ILE A 232 3.29 -21.29 40.15
CA ILE A 232 2.04 -21.97 40.48
C ILE A 232 2.31 -23.37 41.05
N MET A 233 3.23 -24.12 40.43
CA MET A 233 3.68 -25.42 40.93
C MET A 233 4.30 -25.34 42.33
N GLY A 234 5.06 -24.29 42.62
CA GLY A 234 5.67 -24.08 43.93
C GLY A 234 4.70 -23.72 45.06
N ILE A 235 3.51 -23.23 44.72
CA ILE A 235 2.42 -22.92 45.66
C ILE A 235 1.56 -24.17 45.95
N ASN A 236 1.79 -25.27 45.22
CA ASN A 236 1.02 -26.50 45.37
C ASN A 236 1.16 -27.10 46.78
N GLY A 237 0.05 -27.62 47.32
CA GLY A 237 -0.04 -28.13 48.69
C GLY A 237 -0.45 -27.11 49.76
N LEU A 238 -0.80 -25.86 49.38
CA LEU A 238 -1.49 -24.92 50.26
C LEU A 238 -3.00 -25.04 50.09
N GLU A 239 -3.66 -25.68 51.05
CA GLU A 239 -5.11 -25.78 51.14
C GLU A 239 -5.66 -24.70 52.08
N LEU A 240 -6.58 -23.87 51.57
CA LEU A 240 -7.30 -22.88 52.37
C LEU A 240 -8.74 -23.36 52.50
N ALA A 241 -9.15 -23.77 53.72
CA ALA A 241 -10.50 -24.27 53.99
C ALA A 241 -10.97 -25.42 53.07
N GLY A 242 -10.05 -26.33 52.71
CA GLY A 242 -10.32 -27.48 51.83
C GLY A 242 -10.30 -27.17 50.32
N LEU A 243 -9.99 -25.93 49.93
CA LEU A 243 -9.82 -25.51 48.53
C LEU A 243 -8.35 -25.31 48.20
N SER A 244 -7.94 -25.71 47.00
CA SER A 244 -6.54 -25.60 46.59
C SER A 244 -6.24 -24.22 46.00
N LEU A 245 -5.31 -23.50 46.65
CA LEU A 245 -4.95 -22.14 46.22
C LEU A 245 -4.31 -22.12 44.83
N SER A 246 -3.51 -23.14 44.52
CA SER A 246 -2.89 -23.32 43.20
C SER A 246 -3.95 -23.38 42.10
N SER A 247 -5.02 -24.14 42.30
CA SER A 247 -6.10 -24.33 41.33
C SER A 247 -6.95 -23.06 41.13
N ILE A 248 -7.12 -22.23 42.15
CA ILE A 248 -7.75 -20.91 42.01
C ILE A 248 -6.87 -19.97 41.16
N LEU A 249 -5.57 -19.93 41.43
CA LEU A 249 -4.62 -19.10 40.67
C LEU A 249 -4.51 -19.53 39.21
N CYS A 250 -4.54 -20.84 38.93
CA CYS A 250 -4.62 -21.40 37.59
C CYS A 250 -5.79 -20.83 36.78
N ARG A 251 -6.99 -20.90 37.35
CA ARG A 251 -8.22 -20.40 36.70
C ARG A 251 -8.21 -18.89 36.53
N LEU A 252 -7.72 -18.16 37.53
CA LEU A 252 -7.55 -16.71 37.44
C LEU A 252 -6.55 -16.33 36.34
N GLY A 253 -5.45 -17.09 36.20
CA GLY A 253 -4.47 -16.92 35.13
C GLY A 253 -5.09 -17.11 33.74
N ILE A 254 -5.96 -18.11 33.57
CA ILE A 254 -6.68 -18.34 32.30
C ILE A 254 -7.66 -17.21 32.01
N LEU A 255 -8.45 -16.77 33.00
CA LEU A 255 -9.37 -15.63 32.86
C LEU A 255 -8.63 -14.33 32.52
N ALA A 256 -7.49 -14.07 33.17
CA ALA A 256 -6.64 -12.93 32.86
C ALA A 256 -6.05 -13.02 31.45
N ALA A 257 -5.61 -14.20 31.03
CA ALA A 257 -5.08 -14.41 29.68
C ALA A 257 -6.17 -14.21 28.59
N ALA A 258 -7.39 -14.67 28.83
CA ALA A 258 -8.54 -14.42 27.97
C ALA A 258 -8.87 -12.93 27.87
N PHE A 259 -8.79 -12.21 29.00
CA PHE A 259 -9.05 -10.77 29.05
C PHE A 259 -7.99 -9.93 28.34
N LEU A 260 -6.71 -10.31 28.46
CA LEU A 260 -5.58 -9.52 27.92
C LEU A 260 -5.27 -9.88 26.47
N TRP A 261 -5.18 -11.17 26.15
CA TRP A 261 -4.62 -11.67 24.89
C TRP A 261 -5.61 -12.43 24.00
N GLY A 262 -6.85 -12.65 24.47
CA GLY A 262 -7.90 -13.30 23.68
C GLY A 262 -7.76 -14.83 23.59
N PRO A 263 -8.45 -15.48 22.63
CA PRO A 263 -8.68 -16.92 22.63
C PRO A 263 -7.42 -17.76 22.43
N GLY A 264 -6.51 -17.36 21.53
CA GLY A 264 -5.31 -18.15 21.24
C GLY A 264 -4.40 -18.32 22.46
N GLN A 265 -4.09 -17.22 23.14
CA GLN A 265 -3.23 -17.24 24.32
C GLN A 265 -3.95 -17.81 25.56
N ALA A 266 -5.25 -17.56 25.72
CA ALA A 266 -6.02 -18.20 26.79
C ALA A 266 -6.02 -19.74 26.66
N THR A 267 -6.10 -20.24 25.43
CA THR A 267 -6.00 -21.68 25.15
C THR A 267 -4.60 -22.19 25.47
N MET A 268 -3.54 -21.48 25.05
CA MET A 268 -2.15 -21.85 25.34
C MET A 268 -1.87 -21.88 26.85
N VAL A 269 -2.32 -20.87 27.59
CA VAL A 269 -2.25 -20.84 29.06
C VAL A 269 -3.07 -21.97 29.66
N GLY A 270 -4.27 -22.26 29.13
CA GLY A 270 -5.11 -23.38 29.55
C GLY A 270 -4.44 -24.73 29.42
N VAL A 271 -3.77 -25.01 28.29
CA VAL A 271 -2.99 -26.25 28.08
C VAL A 271 -1.85 -26.33 29.09
N MET A 272 -1.05 -25.27 29.19
CA MET A 272 0.14 -25.23 30.04
C MET A 272 -0.20 -25.37 31.53
N VAL A 273 -1.26 -24.69 31.97
CA VAL A 273 -1.75 -24.76 33.35
C VAL A 273 -2.44 -26.09 33.62
N GLY A 274 -3.18 -26.66 32.65
CA GLY A 274 -3.82 -27.97 32.78
C GLY A 274 -2.85 -29.15 32.89
N LEU A 275 -1.64 -29.01 32.33
CA LEU A 275 -0.57 -29.98 32.53
C LEU A 275 -0.07 -29.99 33.98
N THR A 276 -0.22 -28.89 34.72
CA THR A 276 0.34 -28.76 36.07
C THR A 276 -0.23 -29.79 37.07
N PRO A 277 -1.56 -29.89 37.27
CA PRO A 277 -2.14 -30.94 38.12
C PRO A 277 -1.85 -32.36 37.63
N SER A 278 -1.76 -32.54 36.31
CA SER A 278 -1.52 -33.84 35.65
C SER A 278 -0.09 -34.35 35.88
N ILE A 279 0.87 -33.45 36.15
CA ILE A 279 2.26 -33.79 36.46
C ILE A 279 2.44 -34.12 37.95
N THR A 280 1.60 -33.55 38.82
CA THR A 280 1.70 -33.72 40.28
C THR A 280 0.85 -34.85 40.82
N SER A 281 -0.21 -35.25 40.12
CA SER A 281 -1.10 -36.36 40.50
C SER A 281 -1.11 -37.42 39.41
N SER A 282 -1.19 -38.71 39.79
CA SER A 282 -1.23 -39.85 38.86
C SER A 282 -2.55 -39.99 38.09
N GLN A 283 -3.46 -39.02 38.23
CA GLN A 283 -4.73 -38.96 37.50
C GLN A 283 -4.50 -38.26 36.15
N PHE A 284 -4.51 -39.03 35.06
CA PHE A 284 -4.20 -38.55 33.71
C PHE A 284 -5.37 -37.76 33.06
N THR A 285 -5.01 -36.65 32.41
CA THR A 285 -5.57 -36.00 31.19
C THR A 285 -6.89 -35.24 31.20
N LEU A 286 -7.82 -35.45 32.13
CA LEU A 286 -9.10 -34.71 32.10
C LEU A 286 -8.95 -33.21 32.42
N SER A 287 -8.04 -32.82 33.33
CA SER A 287 -7.83 -31.41 33.69
C SER A 287 -7.26 -30.55 32.56
N VAL A 288 -6.46 -31.14 31.66
CA VAL A 288 -5.93 -30.45 30.47
C VAL A 288 -7.06 -30.06 29.53
N GLY A 289 -7.97 -31.00 29.25
CA GLY A 289 -9.15 -30.74 28.42
C GLY A 289 -10.05 -29.66 29.02
N LEU A 290 -10.31 -29.73 30.33
CA LEU A 290 -11.14 -28.77 31.05
C LEU A 290 -10.61 -27.34 30.95
N TYR A 291 -9.32 -27.11 31.24
CA TYR A 291 -8.72 -25.77 31.19
C TYR A 291 -8.49 -25.25 29.78
N THR A 292 -8.26 -26.15 28.81
CA THR A 292 -8.08 -25.75 27.41
C THR A 292 -9.39 -25.25 26.80
N ILE A 293 -10.49 -26.01 26.96
CA ILE A 293 -11.81 -25.66 26.41
C ILE A 293 -12.38 -24.45 27.14
N SER A 294 -12.26 -24.39 28.47
CA SER A 294 -12.70 -23.21 29.24
C SER A 294 -11.90 -21.95 28.88
N GLY A 295 -10.59 -22.06 28.65
CA GLY A 295 -9.76 -20.94 28.17
C GLY A 295 -10.15 -20.46 26.76
N LEU A 296 -10.41 -21.40 25.83
CA LEU A 296 -10.85 -21.07 24.48
C LEU A 296 -12.20 -20.35 24.49
N LEU A 297 -13.21 -20.90 25.18
CA LEU A 297 -14.55 -20.30 25.27
C LEU A 297 -14.52 -18.96 25.99
N ALA A 298 -13.76 -18.84 27.08
CA ALA A 298 -13.57 -17.56 27.77
C ALA A 298 -12.96 -16.49 26.84
N GLY A 299 -12.00 -16.86 26.01
CA GLY A 299 -11.37 -15.94 25.06
C GLY A 299 -12.25 -15.60 23.84
N LEU A 300 -13.08 -16.54 23.35
CA LEU A 300 -14.02 -16.28 22.26
C LEU A 300 -15.09 -15.26 22.67
N PHE A 301 -15.57 -15.33 23.91
CA PHE A 301 -16.56 -14.38 24.44
C PHE A 301 -15.96 -13.08 24.99
N ARG A 302 -14.69 -12.79 24.72
CA ARG A 302 -14.03 -11.53 25.15
C ARG A 302 -14.77 -10.28 24.67
N ASN A 303 -15.36 -10.32 23.47
CA ASN A 303 -16.06 -9.18 22.87
C ASN A 303 -17.31 -8.75 23.68
N LEU A 304 -17.85 -9.63 24.52
CA LEU A 304 -18.98 -9.34 25.43
C LEU A 304 -18.51 -8.75 26.78
N GLY A 305 -17.23 -8.37 26.88
CA GLY A 305 -16.63 -7.83 28.10
C GLY A 305 -16.33 -8.89 29.17
N LYS A 306 -16.08 -8.45 30.41
CA LYS A 306 -15.73 -9.34 31.54
C LYS A 306 -16.79 -10.40 31.82
N LEU A 307 -18.07 -10.04 31.68
CA LEU A 307 -19.19 -10.98 31.87
C LEU A 307 -19.14 -12.09 30.82
N GLY A 308 -18.84 -11.76 29.56
CA GLY A 308 -18.64 -12.75 28.49
C GLY A 308 -17.57 -13.78 28.81
N ILE A 309 -16.41 -13.32 29.31
CA ILE A 309 -15.29 -14.20 29.67
C ILE A 309 -15.68 -15.15 30.80
N ILE A 310 -16.35 -14.64 31.85
CA ILE A 310 -16.82 -15.46 32.97
C ILE A 310 -17.83 -16.51 32.50
N ILE A 311 -18.80 -16.09 31.67
CA ILE A 311 -19.82 -16.99 31.10
C ILE A 311 -19.15 -18.07 30.25
N GLY A 312 -18.21 -17.71 29.36
CA GLY A 312 -17.47 -18.65 28.53
C GLY A 312 -16.65 -19.65 29.34
N PHE A 313 -15.97 -19.19 30.38
CA PHE A 313 -15.18 -20.04 31.27
C PHE A 313 -16.05 -21.03 32.06
N MET A 314 -17.17 -20.55 32.60
CA MET A 314 -18.15 -21.38 33.31
C MET A 314 -18.78 -22.41 32.37
N LEU A 315 -19.19 -22.02 31.16
CA LEU A 315 -19.74 -22.93 30.15
C LEU A 315 -18.74 -24.02 29.78
N GLY A 316 -17.47 -23.67 29.54
CA GLY A 316 -16.44 -24.66 29.24
C GLY A 316 -16.19 -25.63 30.40
N THR A 317 -16.17 -25.12 31.63
CA THR A 317 -15.99 -25.97 32.82
C THR A 317 -17.20 -26.90 33.03
N MET A 318 -18.42 -26.39 32.85
CA MET A 318 -19.64 -27.17 32.99
C MET A 318 -19.77 -28.25 31.91
N ALA A 319 -19.49 -27.90 30.65
CA ALA A 319 -19.54 -28.85 29.53
C ALA A 319 -18.54 -30.00 29.72
N PHE A 320 -17.32 -29.70 30.19
CA PHE A 320 -16.30 -30.73 30.38
C PHE A 320 -16.46 -31.53 31.69
N SER A 321 -17.06 -30.94 32.72
CA SER A 321 -17.33 -31.62 34.00
C SER A 321 -18.23 -32.85 33.87
N LEU A 322 -19.06 -32.94 32.82
CA LEU A 322 -19.93 -34.09 32.53
C LEU A 322 -19.15 -35.39 32.27
N PHE A 323 -17.86 -35.29 31.93
CA PHE A 323 -17.01 -36.44 31.65
C PHE A 323 -16.22 -36.93 32.87
N ILE A 324 -16.37 -36.29 34.04
CA ILE A 324 -15.64 -36.64 35.27
C ILE A 324 -16.55 -37.50 36.18
N PRO A 325 -16.25 -38.79 36.38
CA PRO A 325 -17.10 -39.70 37.14
C PRO A 325 -17.06 -39.52 38.68
N GLU A 326 -16.11 -38.74 39.22
CA GLU A 326 -15.99 -38.52 40.68
C GLU A 326 -16.78 -37.28 41.15
N THR A 327 -17.75 -37.48 42.04
CA THR A 327 -18.69 -36.45 42.52
C THR A 327 -18.10 -35.49 43.56
N HIS A 328 -17.09 -35.90 44.34
CA HIS A 328 -16.53 -35.05 45.40
C HIS A 328 -15.51 -34.03 44.87
N GLN A 329 -14.62 -34.44 43.97
CA GLN A 329 -13.62 -33.54 43.38
C GLN A 329 -14.24 -32.50 42.43
N THR A 330 -15.33 -32.85 41.76
CA THR A 330 -16.08 -31.94 40.88
C THR A 330 -16.77 -30.82 41.64
N VAL A 331 -17.36 -31.11 42.82
CA VAL A 331 -18.00 -30.09 43.67
C VAL A 331 -16.97 -29.08 44.19
N LEU A 332 -15.80 -29.54 44.66
CA LEU A 332 -14.72 -28.63 45.07
C LEU A 332 -14.22 -27.79 43.89
N GLY A 333 -14.07 -28.39 42.70
CA GLY A 333 -13.66 -27.67 41.49
C GLY A 333 -14.61 -26.54 41.09
N ILE A 334 -15.93 -26.69 41.31
CA ILE A 334 -16.93 -25.63 41.06
C ILE A 334 -16.78 -24.46 42.05
N TRP A 335 -16.45 -24.73 43.31
CA TRP A 335 -16.18 -23.65 44.28
C TRP A 335 -14.90 -22.90 43.92
N GLU A 336 -13.86 -23.60 43.47
CA GLU A 336 -12.62 -22.96 43.01
C GLU A 336 -12.85 -22.09 41.76
N THR A 337 -13.68 -22.52 40.80
CA THR A 337 -14.04 -21.69 39.63
C THR A 337 -14.85 -20.47 40.04
N ALA A 338 -15.82 -20.62 40.95
CA ALA A 338 -16.66 -19.53 41.43
C ALA A 338 -15.82 -18.44 42.11
N ILE A 339 -14.88 -18.82 42.97
CA ILE A 339 -13.96 -17.89 43.63
C ILE A 339 -13.06 -17.20 42.60
N ALA A 340 -12.49 -17.94 41.64
CA ALA A 340 -11.65 -17.35 40.60
C ALA A 340 -12.41 -16.32 39.75
N CYS A 341 -13.67 -16.61 39.39
CA CYS A 341 -14.54 -15.70 38.66
C CYS A 341 -14.88 -14.44 39.47
N LEU A 342 -15.17 -14.61 40.76
CA LEU A 342 -15.45 -13.50 41.68
C LEU A 342 -14.24 -12.57 41.81
N VAL A 343 -13.06 -13.14 42.03
CA VAL A 343 -11.80 -12.35 42.11
C VAL A 343 -11.52 -11.63 40.79
N PHE A 344 -11.73 -12.30 39.65
CA PHE A 344 -11.56 -11.69 38.33
C PHE A 344 -12.57 -10.55 38.06
N PHE A 345 -13.80 -10.67 38.55
CA PHE A 345 -14.83 -9.63 38.41
C PHE A 345 -14.41 -8.31 39.08
N PHE A 346 -13.82 -8.39 40.29
CA PHE A 346 -13.33 -7.23 41.03
C PHE A 346 -12.00 -6.65 40.49
N LEU A 347 -11.36 -7.29 39.52
CA LEU A 347 -10.12 -6.77 38.92
C LEU A 347 -10.41 -5.47 38.16
N PRO A 348 -9.79 -4.32 38.46
CA PRO A 348 -10.15 -3.03 37.88
C PRO A 348 -9.92 -2.97 36.36
N GLU A 349 -10.83 -2.30 35.62
CA GLU A 349 -10.78 -2.19 34.13
C GLU A 349 -9.60 -1.38 33.61
N SER A 350 -8.89 -0.66 34.48
CA SER A 350 -7.69 0.12 34.16
C SER A 350 -6.53 -0.71 33.59
N PHE A 351 -6.52 -2.03 33.79
CA PHE A 351 -5.55 -2.93 33.18
C PHE A 351 -5.70 -3.05 31.65
N ASN A 352 -6.91 -2.87 31.11
CA ASN A 352 -7.15 -2.97 29.67
C ASN A 352 -6.45 -1.84 28.90
N ASN A 353 -6.53 -0.60 29.40
CA ASN A 353 -5.94 0.58 28.74
C ASN A 353 -4.40 0.61 28.77
N THR A 354 -3.77 -0.18 29.64
CA THR A 354 -2.30 -0.26 29.77
C THR A 354 -1.71 -1.39 28.92
N VAL A 355 -2.47 -2.46 28.66
CA VAL A 355 -1.99 -3.68 27.99
C VAL A 355 -2.59 -3.91 26.59
N SER A 356 -3.65 -3.20 26.19
CA SER A 356 -4.18 -3.23 24.81
C SER A 356 -3.19 -2.69 23.75
N ARG A 357 -2.01 -2.21 24.17
CA ARG A 357 -0.87 -1.87 23.32
C ARG A 357 0.09 -3.03 23.04
N VAL A 358 -0.32 -4.30 23.19
CA VAL A 358 0.53 -5.46 22.86
C VAL A 358 0.10 -6.08 21.51
N PRO A 359 0.80 -5.78 20.39
CA PRO A 359 0.41 -6.16 19.04
C PRO A 359 1.19 -7.38 18.51
N ALA A 360 1.60 -8.30 19.38
CA ALA A 360 2.55 -9.35 18.97
C ALA A 360 1.91 -10.64 18.43
N LEU A 361 0.61 -10.89 18.64
CA LEU A 361 -0.02 -12.12 18.14
C LEU A 361 -1.51 -12.00 17.78
N THR A 362 -1.95 -10.81 17.40
CA THR A 362 -3.33 -10.53 16.93
C THR A 362 -3.42 -10.59 15.39
N ILE A 363 -2.61 -11.42 14.75
CA ILE A 363 -2.45 -11.47 13.28
C ILE A 363 -3.69 -12.06 12.57
N LEU A 364 -4.62 -12.72 13.28
CA LEU A 364 -5.78 -13.35 12.66
C LEU A 364 -7.15 -12.73 12.96
N ALA A 365 -7.28 -11.79 13.91
CA ALA A 365 -8.62 -11.39 14.39
C ALA A 365 -8.90 -9.89 14.49
N ASN A 366 -7.93 -9.00 14.28
CA ASN A 366 -8.19 -7.55 14.40
C ASN A 366 -7.63 -6.80 13.19
N ARG A 367 -8.41 -6.79 12.10
CA ARG A 367 -8.02 -6.26 10.79
C ARG A 367 -8.38 -4.79 10.58
N GLU A 368 -8.88 -4.06 11.58
CA GLU A 368 -9.51 -2.75 11.34
C GLU A 368 -8.90 -1.55 12.10
N GLY A 369 -7.86 -1.71 12.92
CA GLY A 369 -7.37 -0.57 13.70
C GLY A 369 -5.87 -0.60 13.97
N SER A 370 -5.14 0.30 13.30
CA SER A 370 -3.83 0.83 13.71
C SER A 370 -2.62 -0.11 13.67
N LEU A 371 -1.94 -0.19 12.51
CA LEU A 371 -0.51 -0.51 12.39
C LEU A 371 0.06 0.11 11.09
N PRO A 372 0.85 1.21 11.16
CA PRO A 372 1.36 1.90 9.98
C PRO A 372 2.25 1.02 9.07
N MET A 373 3.06 0.12 9.63
CA MET A 373 4.02 -0.68 8.82
C MET A 373 3.38 -1.82 7.99
N ALA A 374 2.29 -2.43 8.46
CA ALA A 374 1.60 -3.49 7.70
C ALA A 374 0.69 -2.89 6.61
N ALA A 375 0.11 -1.72 6.89
CA ALA A 375 -0.56 -0.91 5.88
C ALA A 375 0.44 -0.49 4.80
N ASP A 376 1.64 -0.03 5.17
CA ASP A 376 2.66 0.35 4.18
C ASP A 376 3.12 -0.83 3.31
N CYS A 377 3.23 -2.04 3.86
CA CYS A 377 3.57 -3.24 3.07
C CYS A 377 2.45 -3.66 2.10
N LEU A 378 1.18 -3.67 2.56
CA LEU A 378 0.03 -3.95 1.69
C LEU A 378 -0.20 -2.85 0.66
N LYS A 379 0.08 -1.59 1.03
CA LYS A 379 0.05 -0.44 0.12
C LYS A 379 1.13 -0.58 -0.93
N THR A 380 2.39 -0.81 -0.56
CA THR A 380 3.49 -1.00 -1.52
C THR A 380 3.26 -2.17 -2.45
N GLU A 381 2.64 -3.26 -1.97
CA GLU A 381 2.27 -4.35 -2.88
C GLU A 381 1.10 -3.98 -3.80
N ALA A 382 0.10 -3.24 -3.32
CA ALA A 382 -0.98 -2.72 -4.16
C ALA A 382 -0.47 -1.74 -5.22
N ILE A 383 0.39 -0.80 -4.86
CA ILE A 383 1.08 0.14 -5.76
C ILE A 383 1.91 -0.63 -6.78
N GLY A 384 2.66 -1.64 -6.35
CA GLY A 384 3.44 -2.51 -7.24
C GLY A 384 2.57 -3.20 -8.29
N ARG A 385 1.34 -3.60 -7.94
CA ARG A 385 0.36 -4.16 -8.89
C ARG A 385 -0.20 -3.10 -9.84
N ILE A 386 -0.51 -1.89 -9.35
CA ILE A 386 -0.99 -0.77 -10.18
C ILE A 386 0.08 -0.37 -11.22
N ARG A 387 1.33 -0.20 -10.79
CA ARG A 387 2.48 0.05 -11.69
C ARG A 387 2.77 -1.14 -12.61
N GLY A 388 2.38 -2.36 -12.21
CA GLY A 388 2.37 -3.53 -13.07
C GLY A 388 1.36 -3.40 -14.22
N PHE A 389 0.14 -2.93 -13.93
CA PHE A 389 -0.87 -2.68 -14.96
C PHE A 389 -0.44 -1.59 -15.95
N ALA A 390 0.13 -0.47 -15.46
CA ALA A 390 0.66 0.58 -16.33
C ALA A 390 1.67 0.01 -17.35
N ARG A 391 2.64 -0.79 -16.89
CA ARG A 391 3.61 -1.46 -17.77
C ARG A 391 2.98 -2.42 -18.77
N VAL A 392 1.94 -3.16 -18.39
CA VAL A 392 1.21 -4.03 -19.34
C VAL A 392 0.55 -3.19 -20.43
N PHE A 393 -0.08 -2.07 -20.09
CA PHE A 393 -0.67 -1.17 -21.08
C PHE A 393 0.41 -0.55 -21.99
N ASP A 394 1.57 -0.19 -21.45
CA ASP A 394 2.69 0.35 -22.23
C ASP A 394 3.29 -0.70 -23.18
N GLU A 395 3.44 -1.95 -22.73
CA GLU A 395 3.84 -3.07 -23.60
C GLU A 395 2.81 -3.33 -24.70
N ILE A 396 1.51 -3.29 -24.40
CA ILE A 396 0.45 -3.41 -25.41
C ILE A 396 0.58 -2.29 -26.45
N ALA A 397 0.76 -1.05 -26.01
CA ALA A 397 0.98 0.09 -26.91
C ALA A 397 2.23 -0.13 -27.80
N GLY A 398 3.35 -0.59 -27.22
CA GLY A 398 4.58 -0.90 -27.95
C GLY A 398 4.44 -2.06 -28.95
N THR A 399 3.55 -3.03 -28.70
CA THR A 399 3.27 -4.10 -29.67
C THR A 399 2.36 -3.67 -30.82
N LEU A 400 1.49 -2.67 -30.60
CA LEU A 400 0.61 -2.10 -31.62
C LEU A 400 1.36 -1.14 -32.55
N GLU A 401 2.42 -0.50 -32.07
CA GLU A 401 3.47 0.08 -32.92
C GLU A 401 4.31 -1.05 -33.52
N GLY A 402 3.71 -1.81 -34.45
CA GLY A 402 4.45 -2.77 -35.28
C GLY A 402 5.70 -2.11 -35.87
N PRO A 403 6.75 -2.87 -36.24
CA PRO A 403 8.06 -2.31 -36.63
C PRO A 403 7.93 -1.26 -37.72
N GLY A 404 7.85 0.00 -37.29
CA GLY A 404 7.60 1.14 -38.15
C GLY A 404 8.81 1.39 -39.03
N LYS A 405 8.58 1.34 -40.35
CA LYS A 405 9.36 2.07 -41.37
C LYS A 405 10.90 1.94 -41.30
N LYS A 406 11.44 0.73 -41.20
CA LYS A 406 12.88 0.47 -41.43
C LYS A 406 13.13 -0.61 -42.49
N SER A 407 12.58 -0.47 -43.69
CA SER A 407 13.08 -1.18 -44.90
C SER A 407 12.32 -0.80 -46.19
N SER A 408 12.30 0.49 -46.57
CA SER A 408 11.78 0.88 -47.89
C SER A 408 12.63 0.35 -49.05
N MET A 409 13.89 -0.03 -48.83
CA MET A 409 14.80 -0.44 -49.90
C MET A 409 14.65 -1.91 -50.38
N GLY A 410 13.85 -2.74 -49.69
CA GLY A 410 13.70 -4.18 -50.01
C GLY A 410 12.31 -4.60 -50.51
N GLN A 411 11.32 -3.74 -50.38
CA GLN A 411 9.92 -4.04 -50.76
C GLN A 411 9.67 -3.90 -52.27
N GLU A 412 10.33 -2.96 -52.96
CA GLU A 412 10.11 -2.69 -54.39
C GLU A 412 10.45 -3.91 -55.26
N THR A 413 11.56 -4.60 -54.98
CA THR A 413 11.96 -5.79 -55.74
C THR A 413 11.05 -6.99 -55.48
N SER A 414 10.51 -7.13 -54.25
CA SER A 414 9.58 -8.22 -53.91
C SER A 414 8.20 -8.01 -54.53
N TYR A 415 7.76 -6.75 -54.64
CA TYR A 415 6.50 -6.36 -55.25
C TYR A 415 6.48 -6.62 -56.77
N LEU A 416 7.54 -6.21 -57.47
CA LEU A 416 7.65 -6.45 -58.91
C LEU A 416 7.69 -7.95 -59.22
N ASN A 417 8.43 -8.74 -58.44
CA ASN A 417 8.47 -10.19 -58.60
C ASN A 417 7.10 -10.85 -58.41
N TYR A 418 6.31 -10.39 -57.43
CA TYR A 418 4.93 -10.85 -57.24
C TYR A 418 4.05 -10.58 -58.47
N LEU A 419 4.11 -9.35 -59.01
CA LEU A 419 3.36 -9.00 -60.23
C LEU A 419 3.77 -9.85 -61.44
N TYR A 420 5.07 -10.09 -61.63
CA TYR A 420 5.55 -10.95 -62.70
C TYR A 420 5.09 -12.40 -62.56
N ASP A 421 5.10 -12.94 -61.34
CA ASP A 421 4.73 -14.34 -61.06
C ASP A 421 3.21 -14.58 -61.24
N GLU A 422 2.38 -13.60 -60.85
CA GLU A 422 0.93 -13.69 -61.04
C GLU A 422 0.53 -13.63 -62.53
N ILE A 423 1.22 -12.81 -63.33
CA ILE A 423 1.00 -12.73 -64.78
C ILE A 423 1.54 -13.98 -65.49
N SER A 424 2.70 -14.48 -65.05
CA SER A 424 3.31 -15.64 -65.67
C SER A 424 2.49 -16.92 -65.42
N SER A 425 2.04 -17.13 -64.18
CA SER A 425 1.21 -18.27 -63.75
C SER A 425 -0.20 -18.22 -64.32
N GLY A 426 -0.82 -17.04 -64.39
CA GLY A 426 -2.18 -16.87 -64.91
C GLY A 426 -2.31 -17.14 -66.42
N PHE A 427 -1.37 -16.64 -67.24
CA PHE A 427 -1.51 -16.68 -68.71
C PHE A 427 -0.30 -17.23 -69.46
N CYS A 428 0.93 -16.97 -69.01
CA CYS A 428 2.11 -17.28 -69.81
C CYS A 428 2.54 -18.74 -69.73
N HIS A 429 2.48 -19.38 -68.55
CA HIS A 429 2.90 -20.77 -68.36
C HIS A 429 2.08 -21.76 -69.20
N GLN A 430 0.80 -21.45 -69.46
CA GLN A 430 -0.10 -22.26 -70.28
C GLN A 430 -0.15 -21.77 -71.75
N CYS A 431 0.71 -20.80 -72.13
CA CYS A 431 0.74 -20.23 -73.47
C CYS A 431 1.66 -21.03 -74.42
N LEU A 432 1.20 -21.24 -75.65
CA LEU A 432 1.98 -21.90 -76.72
C LEU A 432 3.26 -21.14 -77.10
N HIS A 433 3.39 -19.86 -76.73
CA HIS A 433 4.57 -19.03 -77.03
C HIS A 433 5.53 -18.88 -75.84
N TYR A 434 5.36 -19.64 -74.75
CA TYR A 434 6.15 -19.48 -73.52
C TYR A 434 7.67 -19.57 -73.76
N GLU A 435 8.16 -20.65 -74.40
CA GLU A 435 9.60 -20.83 -74.70
C GLU A 435 10.16 -19.64 -75.50
N LYS A 436 9.37 -19.12 -76.44
CA LYS A 436 9.79 -17.97 -77.26
C LYS A 436 9.83 -16.68 -76.44
N CYS A 437 8.83 -16.41 -75.62
CA CYS A 437 8.70 -15.16 -74.86
C CYS A 437 9.62 -15.09 -73.64
N TRP A 438 9.76 -16.19 -72.90
CA TRP A 438 10.44 -16.24 -71.60
C TRP A 438 11.83 -16.89 -71.63
N GLU A 439 12.18 -17.70 -72.63
CA GLU A 439 13.56 -18.21 -72.78
C GLU A 439 14.34 -17.40 -73.83
N LYS A 440 13.78 -17.26 -75.05
CA LYS A 440 14.50 -16.62 -76.17
C LYS A 440 14.44 -15.08 -76.15
N TYR A 441 13.31 -14.49 -75.77
CA TYR A 441 13.10 -13.04 -75.75
C TYR A 441 12.79 -12.48 -74.34
N CYS A 442 13.28 -13.13 -73.29
CA CYS A 442 13.01 -12.80 -71.89
C CYS A 442 13.16 -11.31 -71.56
N TYR A 443 14.28 -10.70 -71.95
CA TYR A 443 14.56 -9.29 -71.69
C TYR A 443 13.58 -8.34 -72.38
N LYS A 444 13.17 -8.66 -73.61
CA LYS A 444 12.22 -7.84 -74.37
C LYS A 444 10.82 -7.92 -73.76
N THR A 445 10.36 -9.14 -73.47
CA THR A 445 9.06 -9.39 -72.85
C THR A 445 8.96 -8.75 -71.46
N SER A 446 10.00 -8.88 -70.64
CA SER A 446 10.02 -8.31 -69.28
C SER A 446 9.97 -6.79 -69.31
N LYS A 447 10.67 -6.15 -70.28
CA LYS A 447 10.63 -4.70 -70.48
C LYS A 447 9.25 -4.22 -70.93
N GLU A 448 8.62 -4.91 -71.89
CA GLU A 448 7.28 -4.55 -72.36
C GLU A 448 6.24 -4.63 -71.23
N ILE A 449 6.32 -5.66 -70.37
CA ILE A 449 5.46 -5.78 -69.19
C ILE A 449 5.79 -4.70 -68.14
N LEU A 450 7.07 -4.38 -67.94
CA LEU A 450 7.48 -3.29 -67.02
C LEU A 450 6.94 -1.94 -67.47
N ASP A 451 7.01 -1.66 -68.78
CA ASP A 451 6.47 -0.42 -69.35
C ASP A 451 4.96 -0.31 -69.06
N LEU A 452 4.22 -1.42 -69.16
CA LEU A 452 2.80 -1.46 -68.76
C LEU A 452 2.60 -1.18 -67.26
N PHE A 453 3.43 -1.75 -66.37
CA PHE A 453 3.38 -1.43 -64.94
C PHE A 453 3.59 0.06 -64.67
N THR A 454 4.55 0.70 -65.35
CA THR A 454 4.79 2.14 -65.18
C THR A 454 3.61 3.00 -65.64
N ILE A 455 2.88 2.56 -66.67
CA ILE A 455 1.66 3.23 -67.14
C ILE A 455 0.54 3.05 -66.10
N ALA A 456 0.33 1.83 -65.58
CA ALA A 456 -0.67 1.57 -64.54
C ALA A 456 -0.40 2.39 -63.27
N GLU A 457 0.86 2.52 -62.86
CA GLU A 457 1.26 3.29 -61.68
C GLU A 457 0.96 4.78 -61.86
N LYS A 458 1.34 5.37 -63.01
CA LYS A 458 1.19 6.81 -63.29
C LYS A 458 -0.23 7.23 -63.68
N ALA A 459 -0.88 6.49 -64.58
CA ALA A 459 -2.18 6.83 -65.16
C ALA A 459 -3.35 6.19 -64.40
N GLY A 460 -3.09 5.21 -63.54
CA GLY A 460 -4.07 4.54 -62.69
C GLY A 460 -4.88 3.42 -63.34
N SER A 461 -4.92 3.37 -64.67
CA SER A 461 -5.44 2.24 -65.44
C SER A 461 -4.80 2.23 -66.82
N ILE A 462 -4.66 1.06 -67.42
CA ILE A 462 -4.16 0.86 -68.77
C ILE A 462 -5.35 0.63 -69.70
N ALA A 463 -5.48 1.43 -70.76
CA ALA A 463 -6.37 1.11 -71.88
C ALA A 463 -5.64 0.20 -72.89
N TYR A 464 -6.40 -0.59 -73.66
CA TYR A 464 -5.79 -1.50 -74.65
C TYR A 464 -5.02 -0.73 -75.74
N GLU A 465 -5.39 0.51 -75.98
CA GLU A 465 -4.79 1.43 -76.95
C GLU A 465 -3.39 1.92 -76.50
N ASP A 466 -3.14 1.96 -75.20
CA ASP A 466 -1.87 2.41 -74.59
C ASP A 466 -0.76 1.36 -74.72
N CYS A 467 -1.12 0.12 -75.08
CA CYS A 467 -0.17 -0.96 -75.31
C CYS A 467 0.66 -0.72 -76.57
N SER A 468 1.97 -1.05 -76.50
CA SER A 468 2.84 -0.95 -77.66
C SER A 468 2.29 -1.81 -78.83
N PRO A 469 2.41 -1.34 -80.08
CA PRO A 469 1.93 -2.10 -81.24
C PRO A 469 2.65 -3.45 -81.39
N ASP A 470 3.88 -3.56 -80.88
CA ASP A 470 4.66 -4.79 -80.84
C ASP A 470 4.09 -5.80 -79.83
N PHE A 471 3.71 -5.36 -78.62
CA PHE A 471 3.09 -6.21 -77.60
C PHE A 471 1.73 -6.75 -78.07
N ARG A 472 0.91 -5.90 -78.69
CA ARG A 472 -0.41 -6.28 -79.24
C ARG A 472 -0.33 -7.33 -80.35
N ARG A 473 0.74 -7.31 -81.15
CA ARG A 473 0.97 -8.29 -82.23
C ARG A 473 1.63 -9.58 -81.74
N SER A 474 2.44 -9.49 -80.68
CA SER A 474 3.27 -10.60 -80.20
C SER A 474 2.56 -11.47 -79.15
N CYS A 475 1.65 -10.89 -78.36
CA CYS A 475 0.96 -11.58 -77.28
C CYS A 475 -0.46 -12.03 -77.67
N LEU A 476 -0.74 -13.33 -77.52
CA LEU A 476 -2.06 -13.94 -77.76
C LEU A 476 -3.12 -13.45 -76.76
N TYR A 477 -2.73 -13.27 -75.50
CA TYR A 477 -3.60 -12.86 -74.39
C TYR A 477 -3.48 -11.36 -74.06
N SER A 478 -3.18 -10.52 -75.06
CA SER A 478 -2.85 -9.10 -74.83
C SER A 478 -3.95 -8.32 -74.10
N ARG A 479 -5.24 -8.60 -74.38
CA ARG A 479 -6.38 -7.96 -73.68
C ARG A 479 -6.55 -8.46 -72.25
N ASP A 480 -6.41 -9.76 -72.05
CA ASP A 480 -6.62 -10.39 -70.74
C ASP A 480 -5.52 -10.02 -69.74
N ILE A 481 -4.27 -9.91 -70.23
CA ILE A 481 -3.14 -9.42 -69.42
C ILE A 481 -3.38 -7.97 -68.99
N VAL A 482 -3.87 -7.09 -69.87
CA VAL A 482 -4.18 -5.69 -69.50
C VAL A 482 -5.25 -5.63 -68.42
N ASN A 483 -6.32 -6.43 -68.55
CA ASN A 483 -7.37 -6.52 -67.54
C ASN A 483 -6.86 -7.06 -66.21
N LEU A 484 -6.00 -8.09 -66.24
CA LEU A 484 -5.36 -8.63 -65.04
C LEU A 484 -4.46 -7.59 -64.37
N ILE A 485 -3.63 -6.87 -65.13
CA ILE A 485 -2.77 -5.82 -64.59
C ILE A 485 -3.63 -4.74 -63.92
N ASN A 486 -4.70 -4.27 -64.56
CA ASN A 486 -5.63 -3.30 -63.97
C ASN A 486 -6.25 -3.83 -62.67
N TYR A 487 -6.67 -5.10 -62.64
CA TYR A 487 -7.21 -5.73 -61.44
C TYR A 487 -6.17 -5.82 -60.31
N LEU A 488 -4.95 -6.25 -60.62
CA LEU A 488 -3.86 -6.38 -59.64
C LEU A 488 -3.49 -5.01 -59.06
N PHE A 489 -3.32 -3.99 -59.89
CA PHE A 489 -3.03 -2.64 -59.41
C PHE A 489 -4.19 -2.03 -58.61
N ALA A 490 -5.45 -2.31 -58.98
CA ALA A 490 -6.61 -1.90 -58.17
C ALA A 490 -6.61 -2.59 -56.79
N SER A 491 -6.34 -3.90 -56.74
CA SER A 491 -6.23 -4.67 -55.50
C SER A 491 -5.09 -4.18 -54.62
N LEU A 492 -3.93 -3.88 -55.21
CA LEU A 492 -2.76 -3.36 -54.50
C LEU A 492 -3.01 -1.99 -53.89
N ARG A 493 -3.66 -1.08 -54.61
CA ARG A 493 -4.07 0.23 -54.08
C ARG A 493 -5.06 0.10 -52.93
N LEU A 494 -6.04 -0.81 -53.04
CA LEU A 494 -6.97 -1.09 -51.95
C LEU A 494 -6.23 -1.64 -50.72
N ASN A 495 -5.31 -2.59 -50.91
CA ASN A 495 -4.53 -3.16 -49.81
C ASN A 495 -3.62 -2.10 -49.16
N GLU A 496 -3.00 -1.22 -49.94
CA GLU A 496 -2.19 -0.11 -49.43
C GLU A 496 -3.05 0.90 -48.67
N TYR A 497 -4.22 1.26 -49.20
CA TYR A 497 -5.20 2.10 -48.51
C TYR A 497 -5.62 1.50 -47.17
N TRP A 498 -6.00 0.22 -47.14
CA TRP A 498 -6.39 -0.47 -45.90
C TRP A 498 -5.23 -0.59 -44.91
N LYS A 499 -4.02 -0.84 -45.40
CA LYS A 499 -2.81 -0.89 -44.57
C LYS A 499 -2.54 0.46 -43.92
N ASN A 500 -2.56 1.54 -44.69
CA ASN A 500 -2.39 2.90 -44.17
C ASN A 500 -3.49 3.23 -43.14
N ARG A 501 -4.75 2.88 -43.42
CA ARG A 501 -5.88 3.12 -42.50
C ARG A 501 -5.77 2.34 -41.19
N LEU A 502 -5.28 1.09 -41.26
CA LEU A 502 -5.02 0.27 -40.08
C LEU A 502 -3.85 0.82 -39.28
N ASP A 503 -2.75 1.21 -39.93
CA ASP A 503 -1.59 1.82 -39.28
C ASP A 503 -1.98 3.13 -38.56
N GLU A 504 -2.80 3.97 -39.20
CA GLU A 504 -3.38 5.18 -38.62
C GLU A 504 -4.24 4.86 -37.38
N SER A 505 -5.18 3.92 -37.50
CA SER A 505 -6.07 3.50 -36.40
C SER A 505 -5.30 2.91 -35.23
N CYS A 506 -4.29 2.07 -35.49
CA CYS A 506 -3.40 1.52 -34.47
C CYS A 506 -2.59 2.62 -33.78
N SER A 507 -2.03 3.58 -34.53
CA SER A 507 -1.29 4.70 -33.95
C SER A 507 -2.14 5.56 -33.00
N MET A 508 -3.44 5.68 -33.28
CA MET A 508 -4.39 6.40 -32.45
C MET A 508 -4.68 5.63 -31.15
N ILE A 509 -4.94 4.33 -31.25
CA ILE A 509 -5.17 3.45 -30.10
C ILE A 509 -3.92 3.41 -29.21
N THR A 510 -2.72 3.34 -29.80
CA THR A 510 -1.45 3.39 -29.06
C THR A 510 -1.37 4.65 -28.20
N ARG A 511 -1.64 5.83 -28.77
CA ARG A 511 -1.64 7.10 -28.01
C ARG A 511 -2.64 7.10 -26.86
N GLN A 512 -3.82 6.51 -27.05
CA GLN A 512 -4.84 6.39 -26.00
C GLN A 512 -4.40 5.44 -24.88
N ILE A 513 -3.86 4.27 -25.23
CA ILE A 513 -3.34 3.29 -24.26
C ILE A 513 -2.16 3.85 -23.48
N GLN A 514 -1.25 4.58 -24.14
CA GLN A 514 -0.17 5.31 -23.46
C GLN A 514 -0.71 6.38 -22.51
N GLY A 515 -1.77 7.09 -22.90
CA GLY A 515 -2.46 8.05 -22.02
C GLY A 515 -3.01 7.39 -20.75
N ILE A 516 -3.64 6.21 -20.89
CA ILE A 516 -4.13 5.41 -19.74
C ILE A 516 -2.95 4.95 -18.87
N SER A 517 -1.87 4.44 -19.49
CA SER A 517 -0.67 4.01 -18.76
C SER A 517 -0.12 5.14 -17.89
N ARG A 518 0.01 6.36 -18.45
CA ARG A 518 0.45 7.55 -17.70
C ARG A 518 -0.49 7.94 -16.57
N VAL A 519 -1.81 7.87 -16.75
CA VAL A 519 -2.76 8.14 -15.66
C VAL A 519 -2.62 7.10 -14.54
N ILE A 520 -2.47 5.82 -14.89
CA ILE A 520 -2.25 4.75 -13.91
C ILE A 520 -0.91 4.93 -13.20
N GLU A 521 0.13 5.38 -13.91
CA GLU A 521 1.44 5.69 -13.36
C GLU A 521 1.39 6.90 -12.42
N ASN A 522 0.74 8.00 -12.83
CA ASN A 522 0.50 9.17 -11.98
C ASN A 522 -0.32 8.79 -10.73
N LEU A 523 -1.35 7.94 -10.85
CA LEU A 523 -2.10 7.44 -9.69
C LEU A 523 -1.24 6.56 -8.78
N ALA A 524 -0.35 5.76 -9.35
CA ALA A 524 0.60 4.97 -8.59
C ALA A 524 1.61 5.88 -7.87
N ASP A 525 2.07 6.94 -8.54
CA ASP A 525 3.03 7.91 -8.02
C ASP A 525 2.39 8.82 -6.97
N ASP A 526 1.17 9.35 -7.16
CA ASP A 526 0.39 10.07 -6.13
C ASP A 526 0.22 9.26 -4.84
N TYR A 527 0.24 7.93 -4.97
CA TYR A 527 0.09 7.00 -3.87
C TYR A 527 1.45 6.51 -3.30
N ASP A 528 2.52 6.47 -4.11
CA ASP A 528 3.92 6.15 -3.75
C ASP A 528 4.63 7.36 -3.15
N ASP A 529 4.18 8.57 -3.52
CA ASP A 529 4.60 9.84 -2.99
C ASP A 529 4.14 9.94 -1.55
N ASN A 530 5.02 9.44 -0.69
CA ASN A 530 4.91 9.35 0.74
C ASN A 530 3.96 10.41 1.29
N THR A 531 2.72 10.01 1.59
CA THR A 531 1.85 10.77 2.49
C THR A 531 2.56 10.80 3.84
N VAL A 532 3.51 11.73 4.00
CA VAL A 532 4.34 11.82 5.18
C VAL A 532 3.48 12.51 6.22
N ILE A 533 3.14 11.77 7.26
CA ILE A 533 2.57 12.37 8.45
C ILE A 533 3.67 13.21 9.09
N ASP A 534 3.51 14.53 9.04
CA ASP A 534 4.45 15.45 9.66
C ASP A 534 4.23 15.44 11.17
N TYR A 535 4.95 14.55 11.87
CA TYR A 535 4.85 14.42 13.33
C TYR A 535 5.26 15.71 14.07
N THR A 536 6.15 16.52 13.49
CA THR A 536 6.57 17.79 14.11
C THR A 536 5.43 18.81 14.07
N LEU A 537 4.75 18.90 12.93
CA LEU A 537 3.59 19.75 12.73
C LEU A 537 2.39 19.25 13.56
N LYS A 538 2.20 17.93 13.67
CA LYS A 538 1.16 17.29 14.51
C LYS A 538 1.29 17.72 15.97
N GLU A 539 2.49 17.61 16.54
CA GLU A 539 2.75 18.02 17.93
C GLU A 539 2.60 19.53 18.12
N LYS A 540 3.02 20.35 17.15
CA LYS A 540 2.84 21.81 17.17
C LYS A 540 1.35 22.19 17.21
N ILE A 541 0.55 21.68 16.27
CA ILE A 541 -0.89 21.94 16.19
C ILE A 541 -1.59 21.48 17.47
N LYS A 542 -1.27 20.28 17.97
CA LYS A 542 -1.85 19.75 19.20
C LYS A 542 -1.51 20.61 20.42
N LYS A 543 -0.28 21.13 20.52
CA LYS A 543 0.15 22.01 21.60
C LYS A 543 -0.57 23.35 21.56
N ASP A 544 -0.71 23.96 20.39
CA ASP A 544 -1.34 25.28 20.23
C ASP A 544 -2.87 25.20 20.42
N LEU A 545 -3.53 24.17 19.90
CA LEU A 545 -4.97 23.94 20.13
C LEU A 545 -5.28 23.66 21.62
N LYS A 546 -4.37 22.98 22.33
CA LYS A 546 -4.50 22.78 23.78
C LYS A 546 -4.38 24.08 24.58
N LYS A 547 -3.54 25.04 24.15
CA LYS A 547 -3.47 26.38 24.78
C LYS A 547 -4.77 27.16 24.62
N MET A 548 -5.46 26.96 23.49
CA MET A 548 -6.77 27.57 23.21
C MET A 548 -7.95 26.80 23.83
N ASN A 549 -7.69 25.81 24.69
CA ASN A 549 -8.69 24.99 25.37
C ASN A 549 -9.60 24.16 24.43
N ILE A 550 -9.13 23.86 23.21
CA ILE A 550 -9.84 23.01 22.24
C ILE A 550 -9.47 21.54 22.51
N LYS A 551 -10.47 20.71 22.82
CA LYS A 551 -10.29 19.27 23.07
C LYS A 551 -10.45 18.48 21.78
N LEU A 552 -9.38 17.83 21.34
CA LEU A 552 -9.34 17.00 20.14
C LEU A 552 -9.12 15.54 20.50
N ILE A 553 -9.71 14.64 19.71
CA ILE A 553 -9.44 13.20 19.81
C ILE A 553 -8.13 12.90 19.06
N ASP A 554 -8.04 13.34 17.80
CA ASP A 554 -6.82 13.21 16.99
C ASP A 554 -6.69 14.36 15.97
N VAL A 555 -5.45 14.64 15.58
CA VAL A 555 -5.08 15.55 14.49
C VAL A 555 -3.97 14.87 13.71
N THR A 556 -4.12 14.75 12.40
CA THR A 556 -3.15 14.11 11.53
C THR A 556 -2.90 14.97 10.30
N PRO A 557 -1.79 15.74 10.28
CA PRO A 557 -1.37 16.48 9.10
C PRO A 557 -0.69 15.52 8.12
N ILE A 558 -1.12 15.60 6.87
CA ILE A 558 -0.69 14.78 5.75
C ILE A 558 -0.13 15.74 4.70
N LYS A 559 1.13 15.56 4.32
CA LYS A 559 1.72 16.26 3.17
C LYS A 559 1.73 15.32 1.98
N THR A 560 1.18 15.77 0.86
CA THR A 560 1.29 15.12 -0.45
C THR A 560 2.59 15.59 -1.13
N ALA A 561 3.12 14.86 -2.11
CA ALA A 561 4.35 15.27 -2.80
C ALA A 561 4.24 16.53 -3.65
N SER A 562 3.03 16.91 -4.07
CA SER A 562 2.73 18.25 -4.62
C SER A 562 2.91 19.39 -3.60
N ALA A 563 3.48 19.10 -2.42
CA ALA A 563 3.64 19.98 -1.26
C ALA A 563 2.32 20.53 -0.69
N GLN A 564 1.17 20.00 -1.13
CA GLN A 564 -0.12 20.33 -0.56
C GLN A 564 -0.27 19.70 0.83
N LEU A 565 -0.77 20.49 1.77
CA LEU A 565 -0.97 20.10 3.16
C LEU A 565 -2.46 19.88 3.42
N TYR A 566 -2.79 18.66 3.84
CA TYR A 566 -4.11 18.29 4.34
C TYR A 566 -4.03 18.04 5.84
N VAL A 567 -5.00 18.53 6.61
CA VAL A 567 -5.05 18.28 8.07
C VAL A 567 -6.36 17.58 8.40
N LYS A 568 -6.29 16.27 8.66
CA LYS A 568 -7.44 15.51 9.14
C LYS A 568 -7.60 15.73 10.63
N ILE A 569 -8.82 16.09 11.06
CA ILE A 569 -9.14 16.37 12.45
C ILE A 569 -10.31 15.50 12.90
N ILE A 570 -10.16 14.88 14.08
CA ILE A 570 -11.20 14.09 14.74
C ILE A 570 -11.47 14.71 16.10
N MET A 571 -12.72 15.06 16.35
CA MET A 571 -13.16 15.62 17.62
C MET A 571 -14.53 15.10 18.03
N ASN A 572 -14.90 15.35 19.29
CA ASN A 572 -16.28 15.13 19.73
C ASN A 572 -17.22 15.96 18.87
N SER A 573 -18.40 15.41 18.55
CA SER A 573 -19.43 16.12 17.80
C SER A 573 -19.69 17.52 18.37
N CYS A 574 -19.76 18.51 17.49
CA CYS A 574 -20.21 19.85 17.82
C CYS A 574 -21.68 19.84 18.28
N SER A 575 -22.04 20.72 19.20
CA SER A 575 -23.42 20.90 19.67
C SER A 575 -24.22 21.84 18.75
N ASP A 576 -23.51 22.72 18.04
CA ASP A 576 -24.02 23.82 17.21
C ASP A 576 -23.82 23.58 15.70
N GLY A 577 -23.17 22.47 15.30
CA GLY A 577 -22.92 22.13 13.89
C GLY A 577 -21.77 22.92 13.24
N GLN A 578 -21.41 24.08 13.78
CA GLN A 578 -20.47 25.04 13.19
C GLN A 578 -19.19 25.26 14.02
N TYR A 579 -19.09 24.70 15.23
CA TYR A 579 -17.90 24.86 16.07
C TYR A 579 -16.59 24.46 15.36
N CYS A 580 -16.62 23.42 14.52
CA CYS A 580 -15.47 22.98 13.72
C CYS A 580 -14.98 24.07 12.75
N GLU A 581 -15.89 24.77 12.07
CA GLU A 581 -15.57 25.83 11.10
C GLU A 581 -15.19 27.13 11.79
N ASN A 582 -15.97 27.58 12.78
CA ASN A 582 -15.80 28.91 13.35
C ASN A 582 -14.67 29.00 14.39
N HIS A 583 -14.36 27.92 15.08
CA HIS A 583 -13.35 27.93 16.16
C HIS A 583 -12.11 27.13 15.83
N VAL A 584 -12.24 25.99 15.14
CA VAL A 584 -11.09 25.09 14.92
C VAL A 584 -10.31 25.46 13.66
N VAL A 585 -10.99 25.84 12.57
CA VAL A 585 -10.30 26.33 11.35
C VAL A 585 -9.39 27.52 11.64
N PRO A 586 -9.83 28.61 12.29
CA PRO A 586 -8.95 29.77 12.53
C PRO A 586 -7.78 29.43 13.45
N ALA A 587 -8.00 28.54 14.42
CA ALA A 587 -6.96 28.10 15.33
C ALA A 587 -5.88 27.25 14.63
N VAL A 588 -6.28 26.38 13.71
CA VAL A 588 -5.36 25.60 12.88
C VAL A 588 -4.64 26.50 11.88
N SER A 589 -5.33 27.46 11.26
CA SER A 589 -4.71 28.48 10.41
C SER A 589 -3.62 29.27 11.14
N ALA A 590 -3.88 29.70 12.38
CA ALA A 590 -2.89 30.40 13.19
C ALA A 590 -1.67 29.52 13.53
N ALA A 591 -1.89 28.21 13.75
CA ALA A 591 -0.80 27.27 14.04
C ALA A 591 0.08 26.96 12.80
N LEU A 592 -0.53 26.92 11.62
CA LEU A 592 0.12 26.66 10.34
C LEU A 592 0.81 27.90 9.76
N GLY A 593 0.25 29.08 10.00
CA GLY A 593 0.65 30.33 9.33
C GLY A 593 0.04 30.50 7.93
N GLU A 594 -0.93 29.66 7.58
CA GLU A 594 -1.62 29.66 6.29
C GLU A 594 -3.14 29.65 6.49
N LYS A 595 -3.89 30.30 5.59
CA LYS A 595 -5.36 30.20 5.58
C LYS A 595 -5.75 28.79 5.12
N VAL A 596 -6.57 28.11 5.90
CA VAL A 596 -7.12 26.78 5.60
C VAL A 596 -8.63 26.82 5.61
N GLU A 597 -9.28 25.96 4.84
CA GLU A 597 -10.73 25.82 4.77
C GLU A 597 -11.13 24.34 4.92
N VAL A 598 -12.41 24.09 5.20
CA VAL A 598 -12.93 22.72 5.33
C VAL A 598 -13.22 22.18 3.93
N SER A 599 -12.48 21.15 3.52
CA SER A 599 -12.66 20.49 2.22
C SER A 599 -13.71 19.38 2.27
N ASP A 600 -13.72 18.61 3.36
CA ASP A 600 -14.65 17.51 3.57
C ASP A 600 -15.07 17.44 5.04
N LYS A 601 -16.33 17.11 5.28
CA LYS A 601 -16.96 17.13 6.61
C LYS A 601 -17.92 15.96 6.77
N ASN A 602 -17.57 15.06 7.66
CA ASN A 602 -18.40 13.93 8.09
C ASN A 602 -18.75 14.10 9.58
N CYS A 603 -19.80 14.88 9.83
CA CYS A 603 -20.35 15.03 11.18
C CYS A 603 -21.50 14.01 11.41
N PRO A 604 -21.68 13.53 12.65
CA PRO A 604 -22.69 12.54 12.97
C PRO A 604 -24.10 13.15 12.84
N CYS A 605 -25.05 12.32 12.42
CA CYS A 605 -26.45 12.74 12.22
C CYS A 605 -27.11 13.22 13.52
N PHE A 606 -26.69 12.70 14.68
CA PHE A 606 -27.13 13.17 16.00
C PHE A 606 -26.06 14.05 16.66
N MET A 607 -26.31 15.35 16.69
CA MET A 607 -25.44 16.33 17.34
C MET A 607 -25.26 16.01 18.84
N GLY A 608 -24.03 16.13 19.34
CA GLY A 608 -23.67 15.80 20.73
C GLY A 608 -23.36 14.32 21.00
N LYS A 609 -23.54 13.41 20.03
CA LYS A 609 -23.14 11.99 20.14
C LYS A 609 -22.29 11.56 18.95
N GLY A 610 -21.12 11.00 19.25
CA GLY A 610 -20.16 10.50 18.26
C GLY A 610 -19.05 11.50 17.96
N ASN A 611 -18.30 11.20 16.89
CA ASN A 611 -17.15 11.99 16.47
C ASN A 611 -17.52 12.77 15.21
N CYS A 612 -17.15 14.05 15.13
CA CYS A 612 -17.11 14.73 13.85
C CYS A 612 -15.70 14.62 13.28
N GLU A 613 -15.62 14.12 12.05
CA GLU A 613 -14.40 14.02 11.26
C GLU A 613 -14.46 15.04 10.14
N PHE A 614 -13.40 15.81 9.96
CA PHE A 614 -13.31 16.75 8.84
C PHE A 614 -11.86 16.92 8.40
N VAL A 615 -11.69 17.33 7.15
CA VAL A 615 -10.39 17.56 6.51
C VAL A 615 -10.26 19.04 6.21
N LEU A 616 -9.10 19.59 6.55
CA LEU A 616 -8.71 20.95 6.21
C LEU A 616 -7.71 20.94 5.07
N SER A 617 -7.92 21.78 4.08
CA SER A 617 -6.99 22.04 2.99
C SER A 617 -6.61 23.52 2.96
N ARG A 618 -5.57 23.87 2.21
CA ARG A 618 -5.24 25.28 1.96
C ARG A 618 -6.42 26.00 1.32
N ALA A 619 -6.79 27.15 1.86
CA ALA A 619 -7.88 27.95 1.32
C ALA A 619 -7.48 28.56 -0.03
N CYS A 620 -8.38 28.48 -1.02
CA CYS A 620 -8.20 29.14 -2.31
C CYS A 620 -8.04 30.66 -2.11
N THR A 621 -7.13 31.30 -2.85
CA THR A 621 -6.92 32.76 -2.75
C THR A 621 -8.00 33.52 -3.50
N TYR A 622 -8.44 32.96 -4.61
CA TYR A 622 -9.48 33.50 -5.45
C TYR A 622 -10.75 32.65 -5.35
N LYS A 623 -11.89 33.31 -5.53
CA LYS A 623 -13.18 32.67 -5.68
C LYS A 623 -13.76 33.13 -7.01
N VAL A 624 -14.30 32.19 -7.75
CA VAL A 624 -14.98 32.48 -9.00
C VAL A 624 -16.49 32.40 -8.78
N THR A 625 -17.21 33.24 -9.49
CA THR A 625 -18.67 33.15 -9.61
C THR A 625 -19.01 33.14 -11.09
N THR A 626 -19.78 32.15 -11.53
CA THR A 626 -20.20 31.99 -12.91
C THR A 626 -21.69 32.27 -13.05
N GLY A 627 -22.07 32.77 -14.21
CA GLY A 627 -23.46 32.99 -14.61
C GLY A 627 -23.61 32.63 -16.08
N VAL A 628 -24.73 31.99 -16.43
CA VAL A 628 -24.96 31.48 -17.78
C VAL A 628 -26.35 31.90 -18.25
N ALA A 629 -26.42 32.35 -19.50
CA ALA A 629 -27.68 32.62 -20.19
C ALA A 629 -27.65 31.88 -21.53
N GLN A 630 -28.73 31.14 -21.81
CA GLN A 630 -28.86 30.34 -23.03
C GLN A 630 -30.25 30.51 -23.64
N ILE A 631 -30.31 30.66 -24.97
CA ILE A 631 -31.54 30.70 -25.76
C ILE A 631 -31.35 29.78 -26.96
N GLY A 632 -32.25 28.79 -27.08
CA GLY A 632 -32.28 27.90 -28.24
C GLY A 632 -32.96 28.54 -29.45
N LYS A 633 -32.47 28.21 -30.65
CA LYS A 633 -33.14 28.48 -31.92
C LYS A 633 -34.49 27.77 -32.02
N GLU A 634 -34.52 26.52 -31.56
CA GLU A 634 -35.71 25.66 -31.49
C GLU A 634 -36.07 25.32 -30.02
N THR A 635 -36.89 24.28 -29.81
CA THR A 635 -37.27 23.81 -28.46
C THR A 635 -36.08 23.28 -27.65
N VAL A 636 -35.04 22.80 -28.33
CA VAL A 636 -33.81 22.28 -27.73
C VAL A 636 -32.64 23.08 -28.29
N CYS A 637 -31.78 23.58 -27.39
CA CYS A 637 -30.54 24.26 -27.76
C CYS A 637 -29.46 23.23 -28.08
N GLY A 638 -28.78 23.39 -29.22
CA GLY A 638 -27.64 22.59 -29.67
C GLY A 638 -26.36 22.88 -28.89
N ASP A 639 -26.22 24.07 -28.30
CA ASP A 639 -25.10 24.43 -27.44
C ASP A 639 -25.15 23.72 -26.08
N ASN A 640 -24.00 23.23 -25.63
CA ASN A 640 -23.84 22.65 -24.30
C ASN A 640 -22.62 23.24 -23.59
N TYR A 641 -22.69 23.37 -22.27
CA TYR A 641 -21.59 23.86 -21.45
C TYR A 641 -21.43 23.01 -20.19
N THR A 642 -20.25 23.10 -19.56
CA THR A 642 -20.00 22.59 -18.22
C THR A 642 -19.17 23.57 -17.41
N ILE A 643 -19.44 23.60 -16.11
CA ILE A 643 -18.68 24.36 -15.12
C ILE A 643 -18.40 23.38 -13.99
N ALA A 644 -17.15 22.96 -13.85
CA ALA A 644 -16.74 21.91 -12.92
C ALA A 644 -15.51 22.33 -12.13
N SER A 645 -15.46 21.97 -10.85
CA SER A 645 -14.26 22.15 -10.03
C SER A 645 -13.40 20.89 -10.14
N LEU A 646 -12.21 21.03 -10.74
CA LEU A 646 -11.23 19.96 -10.91
C LEU A 646 -10.39 19.78 -9.63
N GLN A 647 -9.60 18.71 -9.63
CA GLN A 647 -8.59 18.48 -8.59
C GLN A 647 -7.57 19.63 -8.54
N GLU A 648 -6.87 19.78 -7.41
CA GLU A 648 -5.91 20.87 -7.15
C GLU A 648 -6.50 22.30 -7.13
N SER A 649 -7.81 22.45 -6.93
CA SER A 649 -8.48 23.77 -6.90
C SER A 649 -8.39 24.55 -8.22
N LYS A 650 -8.52 23.83 -9.34
CA LYS A 650 -8.73 24.43 -10.67
C LYS A 650 -10.21 24.42 -11.01
N GLU A 651 -10.68 25.41 -11.77
CA GLU A 651 -12.05 25.48 -12.25
C GLU A 651 -12.08 25.38 -13.76
N LEU A 652 -12.84 24.42 -14.27
CA LEU A 652 -13.08 24.17 -15.67
C LEU A 652 -14.36 24.86 -16.10
N ILE A 653 -14.27 25.67 -17.15
CA ILE A 653 -15.42 26.20 -17.88
C ILE A 653 -15.25 25.77 -19.32
N ALA A 654 -16.21 25.02 -19.86
CA ALA A 654 -16.19 24.63 -21.25
C ALA A 654 -17.54 24.91 -21.92
N LEU A 655 -17.49 25.38 -23.16
CA LEU A 655 -18.62 25.62 -24.04
C LEU A 655 -18.39 24.83 -25.33
N SER A 656 -19.42 24.15 -25.82
CA SER A 656 -19.39 23.42 -27.07
C SER A 656 -20.64 23.71 -27.87
N ASP A 657 -20.45 24.15 -29.10
CA ASP A 657 -21.50 24.25 -30.10
C ASP A 657 -21.42 23.01 -31.01
N GLY A 658 -22.55 22.32 -31.13
CA GLY A 658 -22.69 21.10 -31.92
C GLY A 658 -23.26 21.43 -33.30
N MET A 659 -22.60 21.00 -34.36
CA MET A 659 -23.10 21.26 -35.72
C MET A 659 -24.42 20.52 -35.98
N GLY A 660 -25.42 21.26 -36.47
CA GLY A 660 -26.75 20.73 -36.80
C GLY A 660 -27.87 21.59 -36.24
N VAL A 661 -29.06 21.04 -36.07
CA VAL A 661 -30.19 21.73 -35.43
C VAL A 661 -30.88 20.77 -34.46
N GLY A 662 -31.23 21.27 -33.28
CA GLY A 662 -32.07 20.56 -32.32
C GLY A 662 -31.37 19.39 -31.60
N GLU A 663 -32.04 18.24 -31.53
CA GLU A 663 -31.60 17.13 -30.67
C GLU A 663 -30.26 16.49 -31.10
N GLU A 664 -29.98 16.42 -32.41
CA GLU A 664 -28.73 15.84 -32.90
C GLU A 664 -27.51 16.69 -32.49
N ALA A 665 -27.59 18.01 -32.68
CA ALA A 665 -26.57 18.97 -32.25
C ALA A 665 -26.35 18.89 -30.74
N CYS A 666 -27.43 18.91 -29.96
CA CYS A 666 -27.38 18.81 -28.50
C CYS A 666 -26.76 17.48 -28.02
N ALA A 667 -27.03 16.37 -28.71
CA ALA A 667 -26.44 15.08 -28.35
C ALA A 667 -24.92 15.06 -28.59
N GLN A 668 -24.45 15.71 -29.65
CA GLN A 668 -23.02 15.80 -29.98
C GLN A 668 -22.25 16.68 -29.00
N SER A 669 -22.68 17.94 -28.83
CA SER A 669 -22.05 18.90 -27.91
C SER A 669 -22.06 18.39 -26.47
N ARG A 670 -23.19 17.82 -26.00
CA ARG A 670 -23.29 17.19 -24.67
C ARG A 670 -22.32 16.02 -24.50
N SER A 671 -22.15 15.19 -25.53
CA SER A 671 -21.23 14.05 -25.45
C SER A 671 -19.78 14.53 -25.36
N ALA A 672 -19.40 15.55 -26.14
CA ALA A 672 -18.06 16.13 -26.12
C ALA A 672 -17.73 16.76 -24.75
N VAL A 673 -18.63 17.60 -24.23
CA VAL A 673 -18.46 18.30 -22.96
C VAL A 673 -18.41 17.32 -21.78
N ARG A 674 -19.31 16.34 -21.72
CA ARG A 674 -19.29 15.33 -20.64
C ARG A 674 -18.04 14.46 -20.68
N MET A 675 -17.57 14.11 -21.86
CA MET A 675 -16.34 13.33 -22.00
C MET A 675 -15.13 14.15 -21.53
N LEU A 676 -15.06 15.43 -21.87
CA LEU A 676 -14.02 16.35 -21.39
C LEU A 676 -14.02 16.43 -19.86
N GLU A 677 -15.18 16.70 -19.26
CA GLU A 677 -15.36 16.76 -17.81
C GLU A 677 -14.88 15.47 -17.14
N THR A 678 -15.39 14.31 -17.60
CA THR A 678 -15.05 13.00 -17.02
C THR A 678 -13.56 12.69 -17.10
N LEU A 679 -12.91 13.00 -18.23
CA LEU A 679 -11.48 12.71 -18.43
C LEU A 679 -10.61 13.63 -17.57
N LEU A 680 -10.93 14.92 -17.49
CA LEU A 680 -10.17 15.88 -16.68
C LEU A 680 -10.37 15.63 -15.17
N GLU A 681 -11.58 15.29 -14.72
CA GLU A 681 -11.86 14.88 -13.33
C GLU A 681 -11.10 13.60 -12.94
N ALA A 682 -10.94 12.67 -13.90
CA ALA A 682 -10.16 11.46 -13.73
C ALA A 682 -8.64 11.70 -13.78
N GLY A 683 -8.18 12.94 -14.01
CA GLY A 683 -6.77 13.31 -13.99
C GLY A 683 -6.02 13.06 -15.30
N PHE A 684 -6.72 12.87 -16.42
CA PHE A 684 -6.06 12.81 -17.73
C PHE A 684 -5.48 14.17 -18.11
N ASP A 685 -4.31 14.15 -18.75
CA ASP A 685 -3.71 15.37 -19.31
C ASP A 685 -4.64 16.00 -20.36
N LYS A 686 -4.69 17.34 -20.38
CA LYS A 686 -5.52 18.12 -21.32
C LYS A 686 -5.34 17.71 -22.77
N SER A 687 -4.11 17.41 -23.19
CA SER A 687 -3.81 17.00 -24.56
C SER A 687 -4.37 15.61 -24.88
N VAL A 688 -4.31 14.68 -23.93
CA VAL A 688 -4.85 13.33 -24.06
C VAL A 688 -6.38 13.37 -24.09
N ALA A 689 -7.00 14.18 -23.22
CA ALA A 689 -8.44 14.33 -23.16
C ALA A 689 -9.01 14.86 -24.50
N LEU A 690 -8.45 15.95 -25.02
CA LEU A 690 -8.90 16.56 -26.28
C LEU A 690 -8.69 15.64 -27.49
N ASN A 691 -7.53 14.99 -27.59
CA ASN A 691 -7.29 14.01 -28.65
C ASN A 691 -8.26 12.83 -28.59
N THR A 692 -8.61 12.36 -27.38
CA THR A 692 -9.57 11.26 -27.19
C THR A 692 -10.98 11.67 -27.65
N ILE A 693 -11.40 12.90 -27.35
CA ILE A 693 -12.69 13.43 -27.83
C ILE A 693 -12.69 13.52 -29.36
N ASN A 694 -11.64 14.10 -29.94
CA ASN A 694 -11.46 14.22 -31.39
C ASN A 694 -11.59 12.87 -32.11
N SER A 695 -10.83 11.90 -31.63
CA SER A 695 -10.86 10.52 -32.06
C SER A 695 -12.24 9.87 -31.94
N THR A 696 -12.96 10.09 -30.83
CA THR A 696 -14.26 9.48 -30.60
C THR A 696 -15.33 10.06 -31.52
N LEU A 697 -15.29 11.37 -31.77
CA LEU A 697 -16.18 12.03 -32.72
C LEU A 697 -15.93 11.56 -34.16
N LEU A 698 -14.66 11.41 -34.56
CA LEU A 698 -14.23 10.84 -35.85
C LEU A 698 -14.74 9.40 -36.09
N LEU A 699 -14.75 8.56 -35.04
CA LEU A 699 -15.16 7.15 -35.15
C LEU A 699 -16.68 6.96 -35.23
N ARG A 700 -17.47 7.88 -34.66
CA ARG A 700 -18.93 7.80 -34.69
C ARG A 700 -19.53 8.22 -36.03
N SER A 701 -18.77 8.88 -36.90
CA SER A 701 -19.29 9.51 -38.12
C SER A 701 -19.33 8.58 -39.34
N SER A 702 -20.54 8.31 -39.84
CA SER A 702 -20.83 8.07 -41.26
C SER A 702 -21.28 9.36 -41.99
N ARG A 703 -21.50 10.44 -41.23
CA ARG A 703 -21.73 11.84 -41.66
C ARG A 703 -20.88 12.76 -40.79
N GLU A 704 -20.44 13.87 -41.35
CA GLU A 704 -19.58 14.93 -40.76
C GLU A 704 -20.13 15.45 -39.42
N ASN A 705 -19.76 14.79 -38.31
CA ASN A 705 -20.17 15.16 -36.95
C ASN A 705 -18.99 15.83 -36.25
N PHE A 706 -18.95 17.17 -36.27
CA PHE A 706 -17.91 17.97 -35.64
C PHE A 706 -18.54 18.89 -34.59
N ALA A 707 -17.77 19.21 -33.55
CA ALA A 707 -18.21 20.15 -32.52
C ALA A 707 -17.08 21.14 -32.23
N THR A 708 -17.46 22.39 -31.97
CA THR A 708 -16.53 23.38 -31.45
C THR A 708 -16.35 23.16 -29.95
N LEU A 709 -15.19 23.52 -29.41
CA LEU A 709 -14.91 23.47 -27.98
C LEU A 709 -14.14 24.74 -27.60
N ASP A 710 -14.66 25.48 -26.64
CA ASP A 710 -14.04 26.63 -26.01
C ASP A 710 -13.85 26.33 -24.52
N ILE A 711 -12.60 26.30 -24.07
CA ILE A 711 -12.25 25.85 -22.72
C ILE A 711 -11.42 26.94 -22.04
N ALA A 712 -11.82 27.28 -20.81
CA ALA A 712 -11.05 28.11 -19.89
C ALA A 712 -10.84 27.33 -18.59
N MET A 713 -9.59 27.11 -18.21
CA MET A 713 -9.22 26.45 -16.96
C MET A 713 -8.51 27.43 -16.03
N ILE A 714 -9.12 27.75 -14.88
CA ILE A 714 -8.67 28.80 -13.96
C ILE A 714 -8.04 28.16 -12.72
N ASP A 715 -6.80 28.50 -12.39
CA ASP A 715 -6.15 28.16 -11.12
C ASP A 715 -6.55 29.15 -10.02
N LEU A 716 -7.27 28.67 -9.00
CA LEU A 716 -7.79 29.48 -7.89
C LEU A 716 -6.72 29.92 -6.87
N PHE A 717 -5.47 29.46 -7.00
CA PHE A 717 -4.34 29.94 -6.20
C PHE A 717 -3.60 31.10 -6.89
N SER A 718 -3.29 30.95 -8.18
CA SER A 718 -2.43 31.89 -8.92
C SER A 718 -3.21 32.93 -9.74
N ALA A 719 -4.48 32.64 -10.05
CA ALA A 719 -5.32 33.28 -11.06
C ALA A 719 -4.77 33.16 -12.50
N GLU A 720 -3.99 32.13 -12.78
CA GLU A 720 -3.60 31.76 -14.15
C GLU A 720 -4.76 31.03 -14.85
N VAL A 721 -4.96 31.33 -16.14
CA VAL A 721 -6.03 30.79 -16.97
C VAL A 721 -5.45 30.25 -18.26
N ASP A 722 -5.66 28.96 -18.48
CA ASP A 722 -5.36 28.28 -19.74
C ASP A 722 -6.58 28.35 -20.67
N PHE A 723 -6.44 29.04 -21.80
CA PHE A 723 -7.44 29.06 -22.86
C PHE A 723 -7.11 28.05 -23.95
N ILE A 724 -8.09 27.21 -24.29
CA ILE A 724 -8.00 26.25 -25.40
C ILE A 724 -9.23 26.43 -26.28
N LYS A 725 -9.01 26.82 -27.53
CA LYS A 725 -10.08 27.10 -28.51
C LYS A 725 -9.92 26.21 -29.72
N THR A 726 -10.97 25.47 -30.07
CA THR A 726 -11.05 24.59 -31.24
C THR A 726 -12.29 24.91 -32.06
N GLY A 727 -12.11 25.62 -33.18
CA GLY A 727 -13.20 26.03 -34.06
C GLY A 727 -14.20 27.02 -33.44
N SER A 728 -13.90 27.59 -32.27
CA SER A 728 -14.83 28.44 -31.50
C SER A 728 -14.58 29.94 -31.70
N VAL A 729 -15.61 30.74 -31.39
CA VAL A 729 -15.55 32.21 -31.47
C VAL A 729 -14.67 32.83 -30.37
N PRO A 730 -14.26 34.12 -30.51
CA PRO A 730 -13.44 34.79 -29.52
C PRO A 730 -14.12 34.93 -28.15
N SER A 731 -13.33 34.84 -27.07
CA SER A 731 -13.77 35.19 -25.71
C SER A 731 -13.30 36.60 -25.36
N PHE A 732 -13.89 37.20 -24.33
CA PHE A 732 -13.59 38.56 -23.89
C PHE A 732 -13.13 38.57 -22.43
N LEU A 733 -12.01 39.22 -22.15
CA LEU A 733 -11.54 39.46 -20.79
C LEU A 733 -11.66 40.94 -20.48
N LYS A 734 -12.54 41.29 -19.54
CA LYS A 734 -12.74 42.66 -19.08
C LYS A 734 -11.97 42.91 -17.79
N ARG A 735 -11.14 43.95 -17.82
CA ARG A 735 -10.39 44.50 -16.68
C ARG A 735 -10.73 45.97 -16.49
N GLY A 736 -11.58 46.27 -15.51
CA GLY A 736 -12.10 47.62 -15.32
C GLY A 736 -12.85 48.11 -16.56
N SER A 737 -12.34 49.14 -17.25
CA SER A 737 -12.90 49.66 -18.50
C SER A 737 -12.23 49.12 -19.77
N GLN A 738 -11.21 48.27 -19.64
CA GLN A 738 -10.52 47.65 -20.78
C GLN A 738 -11.14 46.28 -21.07
N VAL A 739 -11.33 45.97 -22.35
CA VAL A 739 -11.83 44.68 -22.82
C VAL A 739 -10.83 44.14 -23.82
N GLU A 740 -10.20 43.02 -23.47
CA GLU A 740 -9.28 42.26 -24.32
C GLU A 740 -10.03 41.14 -25.04
N VAL A 741 -9.65 40.85 -26.28
CA VAL A 741 -10.23 39.77 -27.09
C VAL A 741 -9.23 38.63 -27.15
N ILE A 742 -9.70 37.44 -26.78
CA ILE A 742 -8.93 36.20 -26.79
C ILE A 742 -9.42 35.38 -27.98
N SER A 743 -8.59 35.25 -29.00
CA SER A 743 -8.87 34.48 -30.21
C SER A 743 -7.72 33.54 -30.51
N ALA A 744 -8.03 32.30 -30.86
CA ALA A 744 -7.05 31.38 -31.42
C ALA A 744 -7.65 30.69 -32.64
N SER A 745 -6.86 30.57 -33.71
CA SER A 745 -7.27 29.90 -34.94
C SER A 745 -6.84 28.43 -34.89
N SER A 746 -7.75 27.54 -34.50
CA SER A 746 -7.54 26.10 -34.66
C SER A 746 -8.81 25.42 -35.19
N LEU A 747 -8.65 24.26 -35.82
CA LEU A 747 -9.74 23.55 -36.49
C LEU A 747 -10.73 22.95 -35.47
N PRO A 748 -12.04 22.88 -35.79
CA PRO A 748 -13.02 22.19 -34.97
C PRO A 748 -12.67 20.73 -34.67
N ILE A 749 -13.18 20.22 -33.55
CA ILE A 749 -12.94 18.84 -33.13
C ILE A 749 -13.75 17.89 -34.00
N GLY A 750 -13.09 16.84 -34.45
CA GLY A 750 -13.62 15.73 -35.22
C GLY A 750 -13.23 15.77 -36.70
N ILE A 751 -12.58 16.83 -37.21
CA ILE A 751 -12.29 17.00 -38.66
C ILE A 751 -10.95 16.36 -39.06
N VAL A 752 -9.92 16.54 -38.24
CA VAL A 752 -8.53 16.15 -38.57
C VAL A 752 -8.01 15.18 -37.52
N GLU A 753 -7.34 14.12 -37.96
CA GLU A 753 -6.90 13.00 -37.11
C GLU A 753 -5.80 13.36 -36.11
N ASN A 754 -5.01 14.40 -36.40
CA ASN A 754 -3.99 14.95 -35.50
C ASN A 754 -4.26 16.44 -35.27
N MET A 755 -4.67 16.78 -34.05
CA MET A 755 -4.91 18.16 -33.63
C MET A 755 -3.71 18.67 -32.83
N ASP A 756 -3.06 19.72 -33.35
CA ASP A 756 -2.12 20.50 -32.55
C ASP A 756 -2.91 21.39 -31.60
N ILE A 757 -2.85 21.07 -30.30
CA ILE A 757 -3.60 21.80 -29.27
C ILE A 757 -2.79 23.03 -28.87
N PHE A 758 -3.25 24.20 -29.29
CA PHE A 758 -2.70 25.47 -28.86
C PHE A 758 -3.35 25.90 -27.53
N THR A 759 -2.53 26.06 -26.49
CA THR A 759 -2.95 26.69 -25.23
C THR A 759 -2.43 28.12 -25.18
N ASP A 760 -3.30 29.09 -24.89
CA ASP A 760 -2.89 30.46 -24.57
C ASP A 760 -3.07 30.70 -23.06
N SER A 761 -1.96 30.85 -22.33
CA SER A 761 -2.00 31.14 -20.89
C SER A 761 -2.03 32.65 -20.65
N ARG A 762 -2.95 33.09 -19.78
CA ARG A 762 -3.11 34.47 -19.34
C ARG A 762 -3.32 34.51 -17.83
N ARG A 763 -3.06 35.67 -17.23
CA ARG A 763 -3.28 35.87 -15.79
C ARG A 763 -4.42 36.85 -15.55
N MET A 764 -5.45 36.38 -14.85
CA MET A 764 -6.53 37.21 -14.33
C MET A 764 -6.12 37.89 -13.03
N ILE A 765 -6.76 39.02 -12.74
CA ILE A 765 -6.62 39.75 -11.49
C ILE A 765 -7.99 39.78 -10.81
N ALA A 766 -8.02 39.92 -9.49
CA ALA A 766 -9.27 40.10 -8.77
C ALA A 766 -10.14 41.20 -9.41
N ARG A 767 -11.42 40.91 -9.56
CA ARG A 767 -12.48 41.70 -10.22
C ARG A 767 -12.43 41.71 -11.75
N ASP A 768 -11.62 40.86 -12.37
CA ASP A 768 -11.69 40.61 -13.80
C ASP A 768 -12.95 39.77 -14.13
N LEU A 769 -13.52 40.05 -15.30
CA LEU A 769 -14.67 39.34 -15.85
C LEU A 769 -14.27 38.66 -17.15
N LEU A 770 -14.33 37.34 -17.19
CA LEU A 770 -14.21 36.55 -18.41
C LEU A 770 -15.60 36.29 -19.00
N VAL A 771 -15.75 36.48 -20.30
CA VAL A 771 -17.00 36.25 -21.04
C VAL A 771 -16.70 35.31 -22.21
N MET A 772 -17.36 34.16 -22.22
CA MET A 772 -17.32 33.17 -23.31
C MET A 772 -18.69 33.16 -23.99
N ILE A 773 -18.72 33.04 -25.31
CA ILE A 773 -19.95 33.10 -26.10
C ILE A 773 -19.93 31.99 -27.17
N SER A 774 -21.10 31.56 -27.63
CA SER A 774 -21.24 30.78 -28.86
C SER A 774 -21.34 31.69 -30.09
N ASP A 775 -21.24 31.09 -31.26
CA ASP A 775 -21.28 31.79 -32.54
C ASP A 775 -22.63 32.46 -32.82
N GLY A 776 -23.75 31.88 -32.38
CA GLY A 776 -25.08 32.47 -32.52
C GLY A 776 -25.23 33.83 -31.80
N VAL A 777 -24.36 34.15 -30.84
CA VAL A 777 -24.30 35.47 -30.20
C VAL A 777 -23.49 36.46 -31.04
N LEU A 778 -22.49 36.01 -31.79
CA LEU A 778 -21.60 36.87 -32.58
C LEU A 778 -22.14 37.11 -34.00
N ASP A 779 -22.69 36.08 -34.65
CA ASP A 779 -23.19 36.11 -36.03
C ASP A 779 -24.64 36.61 -36.13
N LEU A 780 -24.82 37.87 -35.73
CA LEU A 780 -26.13 38.53 -35.68
C LEU A 780 -26.48 39.23 -37.00
N SER A 781 -26.25 38.61 -38.17
CA SER A 781 -26.75 39.08 -39.48
C SER A 781 -26.76 40.61 -39.68
N THR A 782 -25.66 41.31 -39.39
CA THR A 782 -25.52 42.74 -39.72
C THR A 782 -24.92 42.89 -41.11
N SER A 783 -25.61 43.67 -41.94
CA SER A 783 -25.51 43.68 -43.41
C SER A 783 -24.23 44.33 -44.00
N ASN A 784 -23.06 44.20 -43.37
CA ASN A 784 -21.79 44.66 -43.91
C ASN A 784 -20.63 43.70 -43.56
N PRO A 785 -19.99 43.04 -44.54
CA PRO A 785 -18.87 42.13 -44.32
C PRO A 785 -17.54 42.83 -43.91
N ASN A 786 -17.55 44.16 -43.73
CA ASN A 786 -16.38 44.97 -43.37
C ASN A 786 -16.43 45.50 -41.91
N GLU A 787 -17.46 45.18 -41.14
CA GLU A 787 -17.62 45.63 -39.75
C GLU A 787 -17.11 44.54 -38.79
N ASP A 788 -16.33 44.92 -37.77
CA ASP A 788 -15.84 43.97 -36.77
C ASP A 788 -17.00 43.49 -35.89
N SER A 789 -17.45 42.25 -36.11
CA SER A 789 -18.56 41.63 -35.39
C SER A 789 -18.37 41.60 -33.87
N THR A 790 -17.13 41.75 -33.37
CA THR A 790 -16.82 41.76 -31.94
C THR A 790 -17.01 43.12 -31.27
N ALA A 791 -17.08 44.22 -32.05
CA ALA A 791 -17.04 45.58 -31.53
C ALA A 791 -18.21 45.92 -30.61
N TRP A 792 -19.43 45.49 -30.97
CA TRP A 792 -20.64 45.79 -30.17
C TRP A 792 -20.59 45.14 -28.77
N ILE A 793 -19.99 43.96 -28.65
CA ILE A 793 -19.81 43.26 -27.37
C ILE A 793 -18.80 44.01 -26.51
N GLN A 794 -17.69 44.46 -27.10
CA GLN A 794 -16.70 45.26 -26.39
C GLN A 794 -17.29 46.58 -25.87
N GLU A 795 -18.10 47.26 -26.68
CA GLU A 795 -18.79 48.49 -26.28
C GLU A 795 -19.79 48.24 -25.14
N LEU A 796 -20.59 47.17 -25.24
CA LEU A 796 -21.51 46.78 -24.17
C LEU A 796 -20.76 46.49 -22.87
N LEU A 797 -19.70 45.67 -22.92
CA LEU A 797 -18.90 45.30 -21.76
C LEU A 797 -18.22 46.50 -21.10
N LYS A 798 -17.79 47.50 -21.88
CA LYS A 798 -17.24 48.77 -21.37
C LYS A 798 -18.26 49.57 -20.56
N MET A 799 -19.54 49.52 -20.93
CA MET A 799 -20.63 50.27 -20.26
C MET A 799 -21.20 49.56 -19.02
N VAL A 800 -21.06 48.23 -18.91
CA VAL A 800 -21.62 47.46 -17.80
C VAL A 800 -20.85 47.71 -16.50
N GLU A 801 -21.52 48.12 -15.43
CA GLU A 801 -20.90 48.28 -14.09
C GLU A 801 -21.28 47.17 -13.09
N SER A 802 -22.21 46.27 -13.47
CA SER A 802 -22.64 45.17 -12.62
C SER A 802 -21.49 44.21 -12.30
N LYS A 803 -21.50 43.66 -11.08
CA LYS A 803 -20.59 42.59 -10.64
C LYS A 803 -21.21 41.20 -10.72
N ASN A 804 -22.52 41.12 -10.96
CA ASN A 804 -23.23 39.84 -10.97
C ASN A 804 -23.11 39.19 -12.36
N PRO A 805 -22.34 38.09 -12.52
CA PRO A 805 -22.09 37.49 -13.82
C PRO A 805 -23.38 37.02 -14.50
N GLN A 806 -24.38 36.56 -13.75
CA GLN A 806 -25.67 36.11 -14.30
C GLN A 806 -26.41 37.25 -14.99
N LEU A 807 -26.49 38.42 -14.34
CA LEU A 807 -27.12 39.60 -14.93
C LEU A 807 -26.39 40.06 -16.18
N ILE A 808 -25.05 39.96 -16.21
CA ILE A 808 -24.25 40.35 -17.38
C ILE A 808 -24.52 39.39 -18.54
N ALA A 809 -24.54 38.08 -18.28
CA ALA A 809 -24.88 37.07 -19.30
C ALA A 809 -26.27 37.33 -19.89
N GLU A 810 -27.28 37.56 -19.04
CA GLU A 810 -28.64 37.90 -19.48
C GLU A 810 -28.69 39.21 -20.27
N MET A 811 -27.92 40.24 -19.88
CA MET A 811 -27.85 41.50 -20.62
C MET A 811 -27.27 41.31 -22.03
N ILE A 812 -26.21 40.50 -22.17
CA ILE A 812 -25.58 40.22 -23.47
C ILE A 812 -26.55 39.45 -24.37
N VAL A 813 -27.15 38.38 -23.85
CA VAL A 813 -28.11 37.56 -24.60
C VAL A 813 -29.35 38.36 -25.01
N ASN A 814 -29.94 39.14 -24.09
CA ASN A 814 -31.10 39.98 -24.41
C ASN A 814 -30.75 41.07 -25.44
N ARG A 815 -29.53 41.60 -25.41
CA ARG A 815 -29.05 42.56 -26.42
C ARG A 815 -28.93 41.89 -27.78
N ALA A 816 -28.30 40.71 -27.85
CA ALA A 816 -28.21 39.91 -29.08
C ALA A 816 -29.60 39.59 -29.65
N LEU A 817 -30.51 39.11 -28.79
CA LEU A 817 -31.89 38.81 -29.17
C LEU A 817 -32.66 40.05 -29.69
N SER A 818 -32.41 41.22 -29.09
CA SER A 818 -33.01 42.48 -29.55
C SER A 818 -32.55 42.88 -30.95
N MET A 819 -31.27 42.59 -31.27
CA MET A 819 -30.71 42.81 -32.61
C MET A 819 -31.32 41.83 -33.63
N CYS A 820 -31.67 40.61 -33.21
CA CYS A 820 -32.41 39.63 -34.01
C CYS A 820 -33.95 39.80 -33.97
N ARG A 821 -34.47 40.97 -33.56
CA ARG A 821 -35.93 41.26 -33.51
C ARG A 821 -36.74 40.23 -32.71
N GLY A 822 -36.17 39.66 -31.65
CA GLY A 822 -36.86 38.74 -30.75
C GLY A 822 -36.89 37.28 -31.20
N LYS A 823 -36.23 36.91 -32.31
CA LYS A 823 -36.08 35.52 -32.74
C LYS A 823 -34.62 35.17 -33.01
N PRO A 824 -34.01 34.24 -32.27
CA PRO A 824 -32.63 33.83 -32.50
C PRO A 824 -32.46 33.21 -33.90
N HIS A 825 -31.38 33.57 -34.60
CA HIS A 825 -31.00 32.96 -35.88
C HIS A 825 -30.25 31.64 -35.69
N ASP A 826 -29.49 31.56 -34.61
CA ASP A 826 -28.82 30.35 -34.13
C ASP A 826 -28.90 30.21 -32.61
N ASP A 827 -28.43 29.09 -32.09
CA ASP A 827 -28.32 28.86 -30.66
C ASP A 827 -27.39 29.88 -29.98
N MET A 828 -27.87 30.53 -28.92
CA MET A 828 -27.16 31.61 -28.24
C MET A 828 -26.82 31.20 -26.82
N THR A 829 -25.53 31.08 -26.52
CA THR A 829 -25.03 30.79 -25.17
C THR A 829 -23.98 31.80 -24.75
N VAL A 830 -24.11 32.35 -23.54
CA VAL A 830 -23.15 33.27 -22.93
C VAL A 830 -22.83 32.80 -21.53
N ILE A 831 -21.54 32.64 -21.24
CA ILE A 831 -21.00 32.31 -19.93
C ILE A 831 -20.18 33.50 -19.45
N CYS A 832 -20.53 34.04 -18.29
CA CYS A 832 -19.81 35.11 -17.62
C CYS A 832 -19.19 34.57 -16.34
N THR A 833 -17.91 34.84 -16.15
CA THR A 833 -17.10 34.32 -15.04
C THR A 833 -16.41 35.49 -14.36
N TYR A 834 -16.79 35.77 -13.12
CA TYR A 834 -16.24 36.85 -12.32
C TYR A 834 -15.28 36.30 -11.28
N LEU A 835 -14.04 36.77 -11.29
CA LEU A 835 -13.02 36.40 -10.32
C LEU A 835 -13.01 37.42 -9.16
N ASP A 836 -13.11 36.96 -7.92
CA ASP A 836 -12.97 37.81 -6.73
C ASP A 836 -11.95 37.23 -5.75
N LEU A 837 -11.57 38.01 -4.73
CA LEU A 837 -10.74 37.51 -3.63
C LEU A 837 -11.59 36.72 -2.64
N ASN A 838 -11.05 35.59 -2.19
CA ASN A 838 -11.62 34.81 -1.11
C ASN A 838 -11.17 35.45 0.23
N LEU A 839 -11.96 36.42 0.72
CA LEU A 839 -11.61 37.25 1.89
C LEU A 839 -11.75 36.53 3.23
#